data_AF-A0A919J8E9-F1
#
_entry.id   AF-A0A919J8E9-F1
#
_cell.length_a   1.000
_cell.length_b   1.000
_cell.length_c   1.000
_cell.angle_alpha   90.00
_cell.angle_beta   90.00
_cell.angle_gamma   90.00
#
_symmetry.space_group_name_H-M   'P 1'
#
loop_
_entity.id
_entity.type
_entity.pdbx_description
1 polymer ?
#
loop_
_entity_poly.entity_id
_entity_poly.type
_entity_poly.pdbx_seq_one_letter_code
_entity_poly.pdbx_strand_id
1 'polypeptide(L)'
;MAVAGAAEVAQVPSVAALVERVAARRAEVVAAGDQARAALRAAAEAEGGRIRAAADGEAARILAVTEESIVAAVQAAGGAEAAVRAARVREIGRIDAEAEATLSALDGALRESQAAALGAAERHAAAAVAGGEREAQRAVTGARERAGQAVAVGQGRAATLEPTKRGARKARAAREISQETAGEIVKAGAATAGTARTDMAALAGKFRGEGAAVAEQMAGADLASARQRVIDRRAAAVSAVDRAAEQALAQVASDRDAVVEQLGAMRAAAGDVARAAAAAATAIDQGLQAGLAGVDAAVAEIAGGLDEVAAVADALTGRSVADLTAAGAELDAAAGEVLGELDRLVQGSASGMGFAAGTVADDMRQQADLLTAPAAQAATDFNQRTGDAARATVDGITGQADETLAEYSTIRTGVTGTFARALADADRKWAEQETGGLAEVARRVGEGIAAQQKMLDEVGRRIDERAAEIENESWWDRAVGFVAGFVVGFLATAWEMIKVLGVIALVALAVVVVAVIIGALVAGLAGIVAVFAALAAVASFVAAISGVLLAIGVVVVACMAGYKLYKAFSDDTLSAYEKGKLVGGATFDVASLVLGAKFVSWAGRLFGLGVAAEAGAEAAALARLRAVIADEAVLERLLAAAGGDTVKLERMLAGVGGDAGGLDDLVRATGGDAALLDEAVANTAKVRAQTVEALGDAKPATPIGEIGPDQPLGQAMALFDSTNPQMAKDLRVAYEALTDAETVADTVARVQARAIDLAARGVGKPFEVALRSVTDGRIVTLHLDLGDKAEAFLAAVLDLSKKAPDEVINLLPGQLELTEPAFFADVVTKGESFLDISAIVKTAPEHGAATHLLQDLVVDRALARSGSQLTGRALRQALAPAAGEKDIPRAFAWDHIWDAFGDVVNNPNFLNARLGQIFGDLDAVLVHIDEAWAAKFGKLLGKKVKPE
;
A
#
# COMPACT_ATOMS: atom_id res chain seq x y z
N MET A 1 -39.38 18.70 106.90
CA MET A 1 -39.17 19.37 108.20
C MET A 1 -40.28 20.38 108.37
N ALA A 2 -40.89 20.39 109.56
CA ALA A 2 -42.14 21.05 109.88
C ALA A 2 -42.06 22.59 109.78
N VAL A 3 -43.04 23.19 109.11
CA VAL A 3 -43.58 24.50 109.46
C VAL A 3 -45.10 24.35 109.55
N ALA A 4 -45.62 24.86 110.66
CA ALA A 4 -46.94 24.61 111.21
C ALA A 4 -48.08 25.16 110.35
N GLY A 5 -49.19 24.41 110.34
CA GLY A 5 -50.47 24.85 109.83
C GLY A 5 -51.02 26.01 110.65
N ALA A 6 -51.04 27.20 110.04
CA ALA A 6 -52.06 28.18 110.36
C ALA A 6 -53.35 27.68 109.72
N ALA A 7 -54.35 27.35 110.54
CA ALA A 7 -55.71 27.19 110.07
C ALA A 7 -56.14 28.54 109.48
N GLU A 8 -56.20 28.58 108.16
CA GLU A 8 -56.69 29.71 107.38
C GLU A 8 -58.08 30.05 107.91
N VAL A 9 -58.19 31.21 108.57
CA VAL A 9 -59.50 31.77 108.91
C VAL A 9 -60.21 31.94 107.59
N ALA A 10 -61.18 31.07 107.29
CA ALA A 10 -61.99 31.14 106.09
C ALA A 10 -62.57 32.56 106.03
N GLN A 11 -61.94 33.43 105.23
CA GLN A 11 -62.40 34.79 105.04
C GLN A 11 -63.82 34.68 104.53
N VAL A 12 -64.76 35.31 105.24
CA VAL A 12 -66.15 35.39 104.78
C VAL A 12 -66.11 36.02 103.39
N PRO A 13 -66.61 35.33 102.34
CA PRO A 13 -66.62 35.86 100.98
C PRO A 13 -67.20 37.27 100.97
N SER A 14 -66.35 38.23 100.62
CA SER A 14 -66.70 39.64 100.54
C SER A 14 -66.36 40.14 99.14
N VAL A 15 -67.03 41.21 98.70
CA VAL A 15 -66.73 41.85 97.42
C VAL A 15 -65.25 42.23 97.34
N ALA A 16 -64.64 42.70 98.44
CA ALA A 16 -63.22 43.02 98.52
C ALA A 16 -62.32 41.79 98.26
N ALA A 17 -62.66 40.63 98.82
CA ALA A 17 -61.93 39.39 98.58
C ALA A 17 -62.07 38.89 97.13
N LEU A 18 -63.24 39.10 96.50
CA LEU A 18 -63.43 38.79 95.08
C LEU A 18 -62.58 39.71 94.18
N VAL A 19 -62.54 41.02 94.46
CA VAL A 19 -61.69 41.99 93.74
C VAL A 19 -60.20 41.65 93.89
N GLU A 20 -59.76 41.30 95.09
CA GLU A 20 -58.38 40.85 95.34
C GLU A 20 -58.06 39.56 94.57
N ARG A 21 -59.00 38.62 94.51
CA ARG A 21 -58.87 37.39 93.72
C ARG A 21 -58.81 37.68 92.21
N VAL A 22 -59.62 38.60 91.68
CA VAL A 22 -59.53 39.06 90.27
C VAL A 22 -58.17 39.67 89.98
N ALA A 23 -57.65 40.53 90.86
CA ALA A 23 -56.33 41.12 90.70
C ALA A 23 -55.20 40.06 90.72
N ALA A 24 -55.31 39.04 91.59
CA ALA A 24 -54.38 37.92 91.62
C ALA A 24 -54.41 37.11 90.32
N ARG A 25 -55.60 36.76 89.82
CA ARG A 25 -55.75 36.04 88.53
C ARG A 25 -55.25 36.86 87.35
N ARG A 26 -55.46 38.17 87.36
CA ARG A 26 -54.90 39.07 86.35
C ARG A 26 -53.38 39.03 86.35
N ALA A 27 -52.75 39.08 87.52
CA ALA A 27 -51.30 38.98 87.65
C ALA A 27 -50.78 37.61 87.18
N GLU A 28 -51.49 36.52 87.49
CA GLU A 28 -51.16 35.18 87.02
C GLU A 28 -51.26 35.05 85.49
N VAL A 29 -52.33 35.57 84.87
CA VAL A 29 -52.49 35.56 83.40
C VAL A 29 -51.38 36.35 82.72
N VAL A 30 -51.01 37.52 83.26
CA VAL A 30 -49.89 38.32 82.73
C VAL A 30 -48.56 37.57 82.86
N ALA A 31 -48.29 36.97 84.02
CA ALA A 31 -47.07 36.19 84.24
C ALA A 31 -47.00 34.94 83.35
N ALA A 32 -48.13 34.25 83.14
CA ALA A 32 -48.22 33.14 82.21
C ALA A 32 -47.99 33.59 80.75
N GLY A 33 -48.50 34.77 80.38
CA GLY A 33 -48.20 35.40 79.10
C GLY A 33 -46.71 35.68 78.90
N ASP A 34 -46.01 36.20 79.92
CA ASP A 34 -44.56 36.39 79.89
C ASP A 34 -43.81 35.07 79.73
N GLN A 35 -44.21 34.03 80.46
CA GLN A 35 -43.62 32.70 80.36
C GLN A 35 -43.87 32.08 78.98
N ALA A 36 -45.07 32.22 78.43
CA ALA A 36 -45.44 31.80 77.08
C ALA A 36 -44.56 32.49 76.02
N ARG A 37 -44.38 33.81 76.11
CA ARG A 37 -43.50 34.57 75.22
C ARG A 37 -42.05 34.09 75.31
N ALA A 38 -41.55 33.84 76.52
CA ALA A 38 -40.18 33.32 76.71
C ALA A 38 -40.02 31.90 76.12
N ALA A 39 -41.00 31.03 76.34
CA ALA A 39 -41.01 29.67 75.79
C ALA A 39 -41.03 29.67 74.25
N LEU A 40 -41.86 30.52 73.63
CA LEU A 40 -41.90 30.66 72.17
C LEU A 40 -40.56 31.16 71.60
N ARG A 41 -39.93 32.16 72.24
CA ARG A 41 -38.60 32.65 71.82
C ARG A 41 -37.53 31.56 71.91
N ALA A 42 -37.50 30.82 73.02
CA ALA A 42 -36.56 29.72 73.21
C ALA A 42 -36.77 28.60 72.17
N ALA A 43 -38.03 28.27 71.86
CA ALA A 43 -38.35 27.28 70.83
C ALA A 43 -37.87 27.76 69.44
N ALA A 44 -38.18 29.00 69.06
CA ALA A 44 -37.74 29.57 67.78
C ALA A 44 -36.22 29.60 67.64
N GLU A 45 -35.49 29.98 68.70
CA GLU A 45 -34.02 29.99 68.71
C GLU A 45 -33.45 28.57 68.55
N ALA A 46 -34.01 27.59 69.27
CA ALA A 46 -33.60 26.19 69.18
C ALA A 46 -33.85 25.59 67.79
N GLU A 47 -35.01 25.87 67.18
CA GLU A 47 -35.34 25.41 65.82
C GLU A 47 -34.49 26.12 64.76
N GLY A 48 -34.31 27.44 64.87
CA GLY A 48 -33.45 28.21 63.97
C GLY A 48 -31.98 27.77 64.05
N GLY A 49 -31.49 27.41 65.24
CA GLY A 49 -30.17 26.81 65.42
C GLY A 49 -30.03 25.43 64.77
N ARG A 50 -31.07 24.59 64.88
CA ARG A 50 -31.10 23.26 64.22
C ARG A 50 -31.04 23.36 62.70
N ILE A 51 -31.82 24.26 62.10
CA ILE A 51 -31.78 24.47 60.64
C ILE A 51 -30.40 24.91 60.19
N ARG A 52 -29.78 25.88 60.88
CA ARG A 52 -28.42 26.35 60.54
C ARG A 52 -27.39 25.23 60.62
N ALA A 53 -27.40 24.45 61.70
CA ALA A 53 -26.49 23.32 61.86
C ALA A 53 -26.68 22.24 60.79
N ALA A 54 -27.94 21.93 60.42
CA ALA A 54 -28.24 20.99 59.34
C ALA A 54 -27.73 21.50 57.99
N ALA A 55 -27.96 22.77 57.68
CA ALA A 55 -27.51 23.39 56.44
C ALA A 55 -25.98 23.43 56.33
N ASP A 56 -25.28 23.81 57.41
CA ASP A 56 -23.82 23.82 57.44
C ASP A 56 -23.24 22.41 57.26
N GLY A 57 -23.87 21.40 57.89
CA GLY A 57 -23.50 20.00 57.73
C GLY A 57 -23.66 19.49 56.30
N GLU A 58 -24.80 19.78 55.66
CA GLU A 58 -25.06 19.38 54.28
C GLU A 58 -24.21 20.15 53.26
N ALA A 59 -23.99 21.45 53.48
CA ALA A 59 -23.07 22.24 52.66
C ALA A 59 -21.64 21.71 52.75
N ALA A 60 -21.15 21.37 53.95
CA ALA A 60 -19.84 20.75 54.13
C ALA A 60 -19.75 19.39 53.43
N ARG A 61 -20.81 18.58 53.47
CA ARG A 61 -20.87 17.29 52.76
C ARG A 61 -20.78 17.46 51.24
N ILE A 62 -21.53 18.39 50.66
CA ILE A 62 -21.48 18.70 49.22
C ILE A 62 -20.06 19.15 48.83
N LEU A 63 -19.46 20.06 49.60
CA LEU A 63 -18.11 20.55 49.34
C LEU A 63 -17.07 19.42 49.40
N ALA A 64 -17.13 18.56 50.41
CA ALA A 64 -16.19 17.44 50.56
C ALA A 64 -16.29 16.44 49.39
N VAL A 65 -17.51 16.00 49.03
CA VAL A 65 -17.70 15.04 47.93
C VAL A 65 -17.28 15.64 46.58
N THR A 66 -17.63 16.90 46.31
CA THR A 66 -17.24 17.56 45.04
C THR A 66 -15.73 17.77 44.95
N GLU A 67 -15.06 18.12 46.04
CA GLU A 67 -13.60 18.27 46.07
C GLU A 67 -12.89 16.91 45.87
N GLU A 68 -13.36 15.85 46.53
CA GLU A 68 -12.85 14.50 46.31
C GLU A 68 -13.04 14.04 44.86
N SER A 69 -14.22 14.27 44.28
CA SER A 69 -14.52 13.98 42.87
C SER A 69 -13.62 14.74 41.90
N ILE A 70 -13.33 16.02 42.16
CA ILE A 70 -12.40 16.82 41.33
C ILE A 70 -10.99 16.24 41.41
N VAL A 71 -10.50 15.91 42.61
CA VAL A 71 -9.18 15.30 42.78
C VAL A 71 -9.09 13.96 42.05
N ALA A 72 -10.13 13.12 42.17
CA ALA A 72 -10.20 11.83 41.47
C ALA A 72 -10.18 12.00 39.95
N ALA A 73 -10.93 12.96 39.40
CA ALA A 73 -10.93 13.26 37.96
C ALA A 73 -9.54 13.73 37.48
N VAL A 74 -8.89 14.64 38.23
CA VAL A 74 -7.54 15.12 37.87
C VAL A 74 -6.51 13.98 37.92
N GLN A 75 -6.58 13.10 38.93
CA GLN A 75 -5.69 11.93 39.03
C GLN A 75 -5.92 10.93 37.89
N ALA A 76 -7.18 10.66 37.53
CA ALA A 76 -7.52 9.78 36.42
C ALA A 76 -6.98 10.31 35.08
N ALA A 77 -7.16 11.61 34.83
CA ALA A 77 -6.58 12.27 33.64
C ALA A 77 -5.05 12.16 33.62
N GLY A 78 -4.37 12.46 34.74
CA GLY A 78 -2.92 12.34 34.85
C GLY A 78 -2.41 10.91 34.62
N GLY A 79 -3.13 9.89 35.10
CA GLY A 79 -2.81 8.49 34.85
C GLY A 79 -2.94 8.11 33.37
N ALA A 80 -4.01 8.54 32.71
CA ALA A 80 -4.22 8.33 31.28
C ALA A 80 -3.16 9.05 30.42
N GLU A 81 -2.86 10.32 30.73
CA GLU A 81 -1.82 11.08 30.02
C GLU A 81 -0.45 10.40 30.14
N ALA A 82 -0.09 9.92 31.34
CA ALA A 82 1.16 9.21 31.56
C ALA A 82 1.23 7.91 30.75
N ALA A 83 0.14 7.14 30.70
CA ALA A 83 0.06 5.90 29.94
C ALA A 83 0.24 6.13 28.42
N VAL A 84 -0.47 7.12 27.86
CA VAL A 84 -0.37 7.48 26.43
C VAL A 84 1.04 7.97 26.09
N ARG A 85 1.64 8.85 26.92
CA ARG A 85 3.02 9.33 26.69
C ARG A 85 4.06 8.21 26.77
N ALA A 86 3.92 7.30 27.73
CA ALA A 86 4.82 6.15 27.88
C ALA A 86 4.72 5.21 26.67
N ALA A 87 3.51 4.93 26.18
CA ALA A 87 3.30 4.12 24.98
C ALA A 87 3.90 4.79 23.74
N ARG A 88 3.62 6.07 23.51
CA ARG A 88 4.20 6.86 22.41
C ARG A 88 5.73 6.73 22.35
N VAL A 89 6.41 7.01 23.47
CA VAL A 89 7.89 6.96 23.52
C VAL A 89 8.41 5.54 23.26
N ARG A 90 7.77 4.54 23.88
CA ARG A 90 8.17 3.13 23.73
C ARG A 90 8.02 2.65 22.29
N GLU A 91 6.87 2.92 21.66
CA GLU A 91 6.59 2.41 20.31
C GLU A 91 7.37 3.15 19.23
N ILE A 92 7.61 4.46 19.35
CA ILE A 92 8.53 5.19 18.47
C ILE A 92 9.94 4.62 18.57
N GLY A 93 10.43 4.38 19.80
CA GLY A 93 11.73 3.77 20.01
C GLY A 93 11.84 2.38 19.38
N ARG A 94 10.75 1.59 19.41
CA ARG A 94 10.68 0.26 18.79
C ARG A 94 10.70 0.34 17.25
N ILE A 95 9.92 1.26 16.66
CA ILE A 95 9.90 1.51 15.20
C ILE A 95 11.29 1.94 14.71
N ASP A 96 11.94 2.85 15.43
CA ASP A 96 13.28 3.35 15.08
C ASP A 96 14.33 2.24 15.13
N ALA A 97 14.34 1.46 16.22
CA ALA A 97 15.29 0.36 16.38
C ALA A 97 15.13 -0.73 15.30
N GLU A 98 13.90 -1.11 14.95
CA GLU A 98 13.68 -2.12 13.91
C GLU A 98 14.01 -1.58 12.51
N ALA A 99 13.74 -0.30 12.25
CA ALA A 99 14.12 0.33 10.97
C ALA A 99 15.65 0.30 10.79
N GLU A 100 16.42 0.68 11.81
CA GLU A 100 17.89 0.59 11.80
C GLU A 100 18.39 -0.84 11.64
N ALA A 101 17.80 -1.79 12.39
CA ALA A 101 18.13 -3.20 12.27
C ALA A 101 17.84 -3.75 10.87
N THR A 102 16.73 -3.34 10.26
CA THR A 102 16.33 -3.74 8.90
C THR A 102 17.28 -3.18 7.87
N LEU A 103 17.64 -1.90 7.95
CA LEU A 103 18.62 -1.29 7.05
C LEU A 103 19.99 -1.98 7.17
N SER A 104 20.45 -2.26 8.39
CA SER A 104 21.69 -3.01 8.62
C SER A 104 21.61 -4.45 8.07
N ALA A 105 20.46 -5.11 8.19
CA ALA A 105 20.26 -6.45 7.67
C ALA A 105 20.26 -6.48 6.14
N LEU A 106 19.66 -5.48 5.48
CA LEU A 106 19.71 -5.32 4.03
C LEU A 106 21.16 -5.13 3.54
N ASP A 107 21.96 -4.34 4.26
CA ASP A 107 23.39 -4.14 3.96
C ASP A 107 24.20 -5.43 4.14
N GLY A 108 23.92 -6.18 5.20
CA GLY A 108 24.52 -7.50 5.44
C GLY A 108 24.21 -8.48 4.30
N ALA A 109 22.92 -8.60 3.96
CA ALA A 109 22.45 -9.47 2.89
C ALA A 109 23.06 -9.13 1.53
N LEU A 110 23.23 -7.84 1.22
CA LEU A 110 23.92 -7.41 -0.01
C LEU A 110 25.37 -7.93 -0.02
N ARG A 111 26.15 -7.69 1.04
CA ARG A 111 27.56 -8.11 1.09
C ARG A 111 27.71 -9.63 0.98
N GLU A 112 26.86 -10.38 1.68
CA GLU A 112 26.85 -11.84 1.63
C GLU A 112 26.51 -12.34 0.23
N SER A 113 25.50 -11.76 -0.42
CA SER A 113 25.09 -12.15 -1.77
C SER A 113 26.14 -11.80 -2.82
N GLN A 114 26.79 -10.64 -2.70
CA GLN A 114 27.92 -10.25 -3.56
C GLN A 114 29.10 -11.21 -3.42
N ALA A 115 29.46 -11.56 -2.17
CA ALA A 115 30.51 -12.54 -1.92
C ALA A 115 30.16 -13.93 -2.48
N ALA A 116 28.89 -14.34 -2.36
CA ALA A 116 28.41 -15.60 -2.92
C ALA A 116 28.45 -15.62 -4.46
N ALA A 117 28.06 -14.53 -5.12
CA ALA A 117 28.14 -14.38 -6.58
C ALA A 117 29.58 -14.47 -7.09
N LEU A 118 30.51 -13.73 -6.46
CA LEU A 118 31.93 -13.79 -6.80
C LEU A 118 32.53 -15.18 -6.54
N GLY A 119 32.15 -15.82 -5.43
CA GLY A 119 32.56 -17.19 -5.11
C GLY A 119 32.05 -18.22 -6.12
N ALA A 120 30.80 -18.10 -6.58
CA ALA A 120 30.22 -18.96 -7.60
C ALA A 120 30.91 -18.81 -8.95
N ALA A 121 31.12 -17.57 -9.40
CA ALA A 121 31.87 -17.29 -10.62
C ALA A 121 33.29 -17.87 -10.59
N GLU A 122 34.01 -17.77 -9.46
CA GLU A 122 35.36 -18.34 -9.33
C GLU A 122 35.35 -19.87 -9.38
N ARG A 123 34.33 -20.54 -8.83
CA ARG A 123 34.20 -22.00 -8.94
C ARG A 123 34.07 -22.44 -10.41
N HIS A 124 33.20 -21.80 -11.18
CA HIS A 124 33.05 -22.09 -12.62
C HIS A 124 34.30 -21.73 -13.42
N ALA A 125 34.97 -20.62 -13.08
CA ALA A 125 36.23 -20.22 -13.70
C ALA A 125 37.33 -21.27 -13.45
N ALA A 126 37.46 -21.78 -12.23
CA ALA A 126 38.41 -22.83 -11.89
C ALA A 126 38.09 -24.15 -12.61
N ALA A 127 36.81 -24.52 -12.71
CA ALA A 127 36.36 -25.73 -13.41
C ALA A 127 36.65 -25.65 -14.92
N ALA A 128 36.41 -24.49 -15.54
CA ALA A 128 36.77 -24.19 -16.92
C ALA A 128 38.27 -24.39 -17.18
N VAL A 129 39.14 -23.77 -16.37
CA VAL A 129 40.60 -23.91 -16.50
C VAL A 129 41.04 -25.36 -16.34
N ALA A 130 40.50 -26.07 -15.33
CA ALA A 130 40.82 -27.48 -15.10
C ALA A 130 40.39 -28.37 -16.27
N GLY A 131 39.23 -28.11 -16.86
CA GLY A 131 38.77 -28.83 -18.05
C GLY A 131 39.62 -28.55 -19.29
N GLY A 132 40.02 -27.29 -19.51
CA GLY A 132 40.95 -26.93 -20.58
C GLY A 132 42.30 -27.63 -20.46
N GLU A 133 42.83 -27.76 -19.24
CA GLU A 133 44.09 -28.49 -19.01
C GLU A 133 43.95 -29.99 -19.28
N ARG A 134 42.83 -30.62 -18.88
CA ARG A 134 42.56 -32.04 -19.21
C ARG A 134 42.53 -32.26 -20.73
N GLU A 135 41.84 -31.38 -21.45
CA GLU A 135 41.73 -31.44 -22.91
C GLU A 135 43.07 -31.19 -23.62
N ALA A 136 43.85 -30.23 -23.12
CA ALA A 136 45.20 -29.96 -23.59
C ALA A 136 46.13 -31.17 -23.41
N GLN A 137 46.06 -31.84 -22.26
CA GLN A 137 46.81 -33.07 -22.00
C GLN A 137 46.41 -34.21 -22.94
N ARG A 138 45.11 -34.35 -23.24
CA ARG A 138 44.61 -35.32 -24.22
C ARG A 138 45.18 -35.06 -25.62
N ALA A 139 45.21 -33.79 -26.04
CA ALA A 139 45.78 -33.39 -27.34
C ALA A 139 47.29 -33.72 -27.44
N VAL A 140 48.08 -33.39 -26.40
CA VAL A 140 49.52 -33.66 -26.38
C VAL A 140 49.83 -35.15 -26.33
N THR A 141 49.13 -35.90 -25.48
CA THR A 141 49.34 -37.36 -25.35
C THR A 141 48.97 -38.07 -26.64
N GLY A 142 47.80 -37.77 -27.21
CA GLY A 142 47.38 -38.37 -28.49
C GLY A 142 48.33 -38.03 -29.64
N ALA A 143 48.86 -36.81 -29.69
CA ALA A 143 49.85 -36.43 -30.68
C ALA A 143 51.18 -37.20 -30.52
N ARG A 144 51.67 -37.37 -29.29
CA ARG A 144 52.90 -38.14 -29.03
C ARG A 144 52.75 -39.61 -29.43
N GLU A 145 51.62 -40.23 -29.12
CA GLU A 145 51.32 -41.61 -29.51
C GLU A 145 51.35 -41.78 -31.04
N ARG A 146 50.65 -40.90 -31.77
CA ARG A 146 50.63 -40.94 -33.25
C ARG A 146 51.97 -40.61 -33.89
N ALA A 147 52.72 -39.68 -33.32
CA ALA A 147 54.08 -39.38 -33.77
C ALA A 147 55.00 -40.60 -33.61
N GLY A 148 54.88 -41.34 -32.50
CA GLY A 148 55.57 -42.62 -32.31
C GLY A 148 55.16 -43.66 -33.36
N GLN A 149 53.88 -43.75 -33.68
CA GLN A 149 53.36 -44.63 -34.74
C GLN A 149 53.89 -44.23 -36.13
N ALA A 150 53.97 -42.94 -36.44
CA ALA A 150 54.51 -42.46 -37.72
C ALA A 150 55.97 -42.90 -37.90
N VAL A 151 56.78 -42.73 -36.86
CA VAL A 151 58.19 -43.19 -36.85
C VAL A 151 58.25 -44.71 -37.05
N ALA A 152 57.40 -45.49 -36.39
CA ALA A 152 57.35 -46.95 -36.54
C ALA A 152 56.96 -47.38 -37.96
N VAL A 153 55.97 -46.73 -38.58
CA VAL A 153 55.59 -46.96 -39.99
C VAL A 153 56.78 -46.68 -40.91
N GLY A 154 57.47 -45.55 -40.71
CA GLY A 154 58.65 -45.21 -41.50
C GLY A 154 59.82 -46.18 -41.32
N GLN A 155 60.07 -46.66 -40.09
CA GLN A 155 61.08 -47.68 -39.82
C GLN A 155 60.74 -49.01 -40.49
N GLY A 156 59.49 -49.46 -40.38
CA GLY A 156 58.99 -50.67 -41.05
C GLY A 156 59.14 -50.58 -42.57
N ARG A 157 58.72 -49.47 -43.17
CA ARG A 157 58.87 -49.22 -44.61
C ARG A 157 60.34 -49.13 -45.04
N ALA A 158 61.18 -48.44 -44.26
CA ALA A 158 62.61 -48.36 -44.53
C ALA A 158 63.25 -49.75 -44.59
N ALA A 159 62.93 -50.64 -43.64
CA ALA A 159 63.44 -52.01 -43.63
C ALA A 159 62.99 -52.82 -44.87
N THR A 160 61.76 -52.62 -45.34
CA THR A 160 61.26 -53.27 -46.58
C THR A 160 61.88 -52.72 -47.86
N LEU A 161 62.24 -51.43 -47.89
CA LEU A 161 62.78 -50.76 -49.07
C LEU A 161 64.30 -50.90 -49.19
N GLU A 162 65.01 -51.10 -48.08
CA GLU A 162 66.47 -51.25 -48.01
C GLU A 162 67.06 -52.33 -48.95
N PRO A 163 66.45 -53.53 -49.12
CA PRO A 163 66.95 -54.54 -50.06
C PRO A 163 66.61 -54.26 -51.54
N THR A 164 65.88 -53.18 -51.87
CA THR A 164 65.46 -52.86 -53.25
C THR A 164 66.49 -52.02 -54.02
N LYS A 165 66.28 -51.79 -55.32
CA LYS A 165 67.16 -50.94 -56.14
C LYS A 165 67.17 -49.50 -55.59
N ARG A 166 68.37 -48.96 -55.35
CA ARG A 166 68.59 -47.68 -54.63
C ARG A 166 68.05 -47.68 -53.18
N GLY A 167 67.93 -48.87 -52.57
CA GLY A 167 67.26 -49.10 -51.29
C GLY A 167 67.77 -48.26 -50.11
N ALA A 168 69.08 -48.01 -50.00
CA ALA A 168 69.63 -47.16 -48.94
C ALA A 168 69.12 -45.69 -49.01
N ARG A 169 68.93 -45.13 -50.22
CA ARG A 169 68.35 -43.79 -50.40
C ARG A 169 66.85 -43.79 -50.08
N LYS A 170 66.12 -44.82 -50.52
CA LYS A 170 64.68 -44.98 -50.23
C LYS A 170 64.43 -45.17 -48.72
N ALA A 171 65.24 -45.99 -48.05
CA ALA A 171 65.17 -46.21 -46.61
C ALA A 171 65.48 -44.93 -45.81
N ARG A 172 66.44 -44.11 -46.27
CA ARG A 172 66.71 -42.79 -45.67
C ARG A 172 65.51 -41.85 -45.83
N ALA A 173 64.96 -41.73 -47.04
CA ALA A 173 63.79 -40.90 -47.31
C ALA A 173 62.56 -41.34 -46.50
N ALA A 174 62.36 -42.65 -46.33
CA ALA A 174 61.30 -43.20 -45.49
C ALA A 174 61.41 -42.78 -44.03
N ARG A 175 62.64 -42.79 -43.47
CA ARG A 175 62.93 -42.31 -42.10
C ARG A 175 62.78 -40.80 -41.97
N GLU A 176 63.16 -40.04 -42.99
CA GLU A 176 63.07 -38.57 -43.00
C GLU A 176 61.60 -38.10 -43.06
N ILE A 177 60.81 -38.65 -43.98
CA ILE A 177 59.37 -38.34 -44.10
C ILE A 177 58.63 -38.69 -42.81
N SER A 178 58.93 -39.83 -42.19
CA SER A 178 58.28 -40.21 -40.94
C SER A 178 58.69 -39.35 -39.75
N GLN A 179 59.96 -38.93 -39.67
CA GLN A 179 60.44 -38.01 -38.63
C GLN A 179 59.87 -36.59 -38.80
N GLU A 180 59.82 -36.07 -40.02
CA GLU A 180 59.18 -34.80 -40.34
C GLU A 180 57.70 -34.85 -39.97
N THR A 181 56.98 -35.89 -40.40
CA THR A 181 55.54 -36.05 -40.09
C THR A 181 55.31 -36.21 -38.59
N ALA A 182 56.16 -36.95 -37.88
CA ALA A 182 56.10 -37.05 -36.41
C ALA A 182 56.29 -35.68 -35.74
N GLY A 183 57.23 -34.87 -36.24
CA GLY A 183 57.44 -33.49 -35.77
C GLY A 183 56.22 -32.60 -36.02
N GLU A 184 55.61 -32.68 -37.19
CA GLU A 184 54.37 -31.95 -37.54
C GLU A 184 53.20 -32.36 -36.65
N ILE A 185 53.02 -33.67 -36.40
CA ILE A 185 51.99 -34.19 -35.49
C ILE A 185 52.18 -33.64 -34.07
N VAL A 186 53.40 -33.67 -33.52
CA VAL A 186 53.68 -33.12 -32.17
C VAL A 186 53.41 -31.61 -32.13
N LYS A 187 53.84 -30.87 -33.14
CA LYS A 187 53.60 -29.42 -33.24
C LYS A 187 52.11 -29.09 -33.32
N ALA A 188 51.35 -29.86 -34.12
CA ALA A 188 49.90 -29.72 -34.20
C ALA A 188 49.24 -30.03 -32.85
N GLY A 189 49.66 -31.08 -32.15
CA GLY A 189 49.17 -31.40 -30.80
C GLY A 189 49.44 -30.30 -29.78
N ALA A 190 50.64 -29.73 -29.79
CA ALA A 190 50.98 -28.59 -28.93
C ALA A 190 50.14 -27.35 -29.26
N ALA A 191 49.88 -27.07 -30.54
CA ALA A 191 49.01 -25.98 -30.97
C ALA A 191 47.56 -26.19 -30.51
N THR A 192 46.98 -27.38 -30.72
CA THR A 192 45.64 -27.74 -30.24
C THR A 192 45.53 -27.62 -28.73
N ALA A 193 46.55 -28.07 -27.99
CA ALA A 193 46.61 -27.91 -26.54
C ALA A 193 46.67 -26.44 -26.10
N GLY A 194 47.42 -25.60 -26.82
CA GLY A 194 47.47 -24.16 -26.60
C GLY A 194 46.11 -23.49 -26.82
N THR A 195 45.39 -23.87 -27.88
CA THR A 195 44.02 -23.39 -28.14
C THR A 195 43.06 -23.82 -27.04
N ALA A 196 43.08 -25.08 -26.61
CA ALA A 196 42.21 -25.56 -25.53
C ALA A 196 42.41 -24.76 -24.22
N ARG A 197 43.66 -24.48 -23.84
CA ARG A 197 43.96 -23.64 -22.67
C ARG A 197 43.48 -22.20 -22.85
N THR A 198 43.71 -21.62 -24.03
CA THR A 198 43.36 -20.23 -24.32
C THR A 198 41.85 -20.02 -24.30
N ASP A 199 41.09 -20.88 -24.98
CA ASP A 199 39.63 -20.80 -25.07
C ASP A 199 39.01 -20.94 -23.67
N MET A 200 39.49 -21.88 -22.85
CA MET A 200 38.96 -22.07 -21.50
C MET A 200 39.42 -20.98 -20.51
N ALA A 201 40.61 -20.40 -20.69
CA ALA A 201 41.02 -19.23 -19.92
C ALA A 201 40.16 -17.99 -20.24
N ALA A 202 39.77 -17.81 -21.50
CA ALA A 202 38.84 -16.76 -21.90
C ALA A 202 37.45 -16.98 -21.28
N LEU A 203 36.95 -18.22 -21.28
CA LEU A 203 35.69 -18.56 -20.61
C LEU A 203 35.75 -18.32 -19.10
N ALA A 204 36.86 -18.68 -18.44
CA ALA A 204 37.08 -18.39 -17.04
C ALA A 204 37.11 -16.87 -16.75
N GLY A 205 37.76 -16.08 -17.62
CA GLY A 205 37.71 -14.62 -17.54
C GLY A 205 36.29 -14.07 -17.69
N LYS A 206 35.49 -14.66 -18.59
CA LYS A 206 34.08 -14.31 -18.78
C LYS A 206 33.26 -14.56 -17.51
N PHE A 207 33.39 -15.73 -16.86
CA PHE A 207 32.68 -16.00 -15.61
C PHE A 207 33.01 -15.00 -14.51
N ARG A 208 34.28 -14.66 -14.32
CA ARG A 208 34.68 -13.63 -13.34
C ARG A 208 34.07 -12.27 -13.66
N GLY A 209 34.04 -11.87 -14.93
CA GLY A 209 33.42 -10.62 -15.38
C GLY A 209 31.91 -10.60 -15.14
N GLU A 210 31.20 -11.68 -15.51
CA GLU A 210 29.77 -11.80 -15.26
C GLU A 210 29.44 -11.85 -13.76
N GLY A 211 30.28 -12.51 -12.95
CA GLY A 211 30.14 -12.54 -11.49
C GLY A 211 30.28 -11.17 -10.83
N ALA A 212 31.25 -10.37 -11.29
CA ALA A 212 31.39 -8.98 -10.86
C ALA A 212 30.17 -8.13 -11.26
N ALA A 213 29.66 -8.29 -12.48
CA ALA A 213 28.48 -7.56 -12.95
C ALA A 213 27.21 -7.92 -12.15
N VAL A 214 27.00 -9.20 -11.83
CA VAL A 214 25.88 -9.64 -10.98
C VAL A 214 26.01 -9.04 -9.58
N ALA A 215 27.21 -9.07 -8.99
CA ALA A 215 27.46 -8.46 -7.68
C ALA A 215 27.20 -6.94 -7.67
N GLU A 216 27.59 -6.23 -8.73
CA GLU A 216 27.30 -4.80 -8.89
C GLU A 216 25.80 -4.52 -9.04
N GLN A 217 25.10 -5.32 -9.86
CA GLN A 217 23.66 -5.17 -10.09
C GLN A 217 22.82 -5.36 -8.82
N MET A 218 23.26 -6.21 -7.87
CA MET A 218 22.60 -6.38 -6.57
C MET A 218 22.57 -5.08 -5.73
N ALA A 219 23.50 -4.14 -5.97
CA ALA A 219 23.50 -2.83 -5.33
C ALA A 219 22.62 -1.80 -6.06
N GLY A 220 21.82 -2.24 -7.03
CA GLY A 220 21.02 -1.40 -7.93
C GLY A 220 19.76 -0.77 -7.32
N ALA A 221 18.87 -0.34 -8.20
CA ALA A 221 17.69 0.46 -7.88
C ALA A 221 16.73 -0.20 -6.88
N ASP A 222 16.60 -1.54 -6.91
CA ASP A 222 15.67 -2.26 -6.02
C ASP A 222 16.08 -2.17 -4.55
N LEU A 223 17.38 -2.25 -4.24
CA LEU A 223 17.87 -2.08 -2.87
C LEU A 223 17.72 -0.64 -2.40
N ALA A 224 18.04 0.33 -3.27
CA ALA A 224 17.85 1.74 -2.95
C ALA A 224 16.38 2.06 -2.67
N SER A 225 15.47 1.54 -3.50
CA SER A 225 14.03 1.65 -3.32
C SER A 225 13.57 0.98 -2.02
N ALA A 226 14.05 -0.24 -1.71
CA ALA A 226 13.73 -0.92 -0.46
C ALA A 226 14.20 -0.14 0.77
N ARG A 227 15.41 0.43 0.76
CA ARG A 227 15.90 1.29 1.85
C ARG A 227 15.04 2.54 2.00
N GLN A 228 14.68 3.18 0.89
CA GLN A 228 13.83 4.37 0.91
C GLN A 228 12.45 4.04 1.48
N ARG A 229 11.84 2.91 1.09
CA ARG A 229 10.58 2.44 1.68
C ARG A 229 10.66 2.24 3.19
N VAL A 230 11.75 1.68 3.72
CA VAL A 230 11.95 1.55 5.18
C VAL A 230 12.00 2.94 5.83
N ILE A 231 12.72 3.89 5.24
CA ILE A 231 12.85 5.27 5.77
C ILE A 231 11.50 6.00 5.74
N ASP A 232 10.79 5.93 4.62
CA ASP A 232 9.50 6.61 4.44
C ASP A 232 8.44 6.00 5.36
N ARG A 233 8.41 4.66 5.47
CA ARG A 233 7.48 3.97 6.35
C ARG A 233 7.75 4.26 7.82
N ARG A 234 9.02 4.33 8.22
CA ARG A 234 9.43 4.80 9.56
C ARG A 234 8.88 6.20 9.83
N ALA A 235 9.11 7.14 8.94
CA ALA A 235 8.66 8.52 9.11
C ALA A 235 7.13 8.62 9.21
N ALA A 236 6.41 7.88 8.35
CA ALA A 236 4.95 7.82 8.37
C ALA A 236 4.41 7.21 9.67
N ALA A 237 5.00 6.10 10.14
CA ALA A 237 4.59 5.42 11.37
C ALA A 237 4.84 6.28 12.61
N VAL A 238 6.01 6.91 12.73
CA VAL A 238 6.31 7.84 13.84
C VAL A 238 5.33 9.00 13.84
N SER A 239 5.04 9.59 12.67
CA SER A 239 4.05 10.67 12.56
C SER A 239 2.63 10.22 12.92
N ALA A 240 2.24 8.99 12.57
CA ALA A 240 0.93 8.44 12.94
C ALA A 240 0.82 8.22 14.47
N VAL A 241 1.84 7.63 15.10
CA VAL A 241 1.90 7.44 16.55
C VAL A 241 1.89 8.78 17.29
N ASP A 242 2.62 9.77 16.79
CA ASP A 242 2.65 11.12 17.35
C ASP A 242 1.26 11.77 17.31
N ARG A 243 0.61 11.77 16.14
CA ARG A 243 -0.72 12.38 15.98
C ARG A 243 -1.78 11.69 16.85
N ALA A 244 -1.76 10.36 16.91
CA ALA A 244 -2.70 9.60 17.74
C ALA A 244 -2.53 9.96 19.23
N ALA A 245 -1.28 10.04 19.71
CA ALA A 245 -0.99 10.44 21.08
C ALA A 245 -1.39 11.89 21.36
N GLU A 246 -1.09 12.84 20.47
CA GLU A 246 -1.46 14.24 20.64
C GLU A 246 -2.97 14.46 20.69
N GLN A 247 -3.72 13.81 19.80
CA GLN A 247 -5.19 13.85 19.79
C GLN A 247 -5.78 13.29 21.07
N ALA A 248 -5.30 12.12 21.53
CA ALA A 248 -5.76 11.52 22.77
C ALA A 248 -5.43 12.40 24.00
N LEU A 249 -4.23 12.99 24.06
CA LEU A 249 -3.87 13.90 25.15
C LEU A 249 -4.73 15.16 25.17
N ALA A 250 -5.04 15.73 23.99
CA ALA A 250 -5.93 16.88 23.89
C ALA A 250 -7.36 16.52 24.34
N GLN A 251 -7.86 15.34 23.95
CA GLN A 251 -9.18 14.86 24.36
C GLN A 251 -9.26 14.64 25.88
N VAL A 252 -8.26 13.97 26.47
CA VAL A 252 -8.20 13.76 27.94
C VAL A 252 -8.18 15.08 28.69
N ALA A 253 -7.42 16.07 28.21
CA ALA A 253 -7.39 17.41 28.81
C ALA A 253 -8.75 18.12 28.71
N SER A 254 -9.40 18.06 27.54
CA SER A 254 -10.72 18.64 27.32
C SER A 254 -11.79 18.00 28.20
N ASP A 255 -11.83 16.66 28.27
CA ASP A 255 -12.81 15.93 29.06
C ASP A 255 -12.61 16.17 30.56
N ARG A 256 -11.35 16.26 31.01
CA ARG A 256 -11.00 16.64 32.39
C ARG A 256 -11.56 18.01 32.71
N ASP A 257 -11.30 19.01 31.86
CA ASP A 257 -11.70 20.39 32.10
C ASP A 257 -13.23 20.52 32.14
N ALA A 258 -13.95 19.81 31.26
CA ALA A 258 -15.41 19.76 31.25
C ALA A 258 -15.98 19.14 32.55
N VAL A 259 -15.40 18.04 33.04
CA VAL A 259 -15.84 17.40 34.29
C VAL A 259 -15.50 18.26 35.50
N VAL A 260 -14.34 18.91 35.53
CA VAL A 260 -13.97 19.85 36.61
C VAL A 260 -14.91 21.06 36.63
N GLU A 261 -15.29 21.59 35.47
CA GLU A 261 -16.27 22.68 35.37
C GLU A 261 -17.65 22.24 35.88
N GLN A 262 -18.12 21.06 35.46
CA GLN A 262 -19.39 20.48 35.92
C GLN A 262 -19.40 20.30 37.45
N LEU A 263 -18.33 19.75 38.03
CA LEU A 263 -18.20 19.58 39.48
C LEU A 263 -18.05 20.93 40.21
N GLY A 264 -17.40 21.92 39.58
CA GLY A 264 -17.31 23.29 40.08
C GLY A 264 -18.68 23.97 40.17
N ALA A 265 -19.56 23.75 39.18
CA ALA A 265 -20.94 24.23 39.23
C ALA A 265 -21.75 23.56 40.35
N MET A 266 -21.58 22.25 40.57
CA MET A 266 -22.20 21.54 41.71
C MET A 266 -21.68 22.06 43.05
N ARG A 267 -20.40 22.38 43.15
CA ARG A 267 -19.79 23.00 44.33
C ARG A 267 -20.42 24.36 44.63
N ALA A 268 -20.68 25.18 43.62
CA ALA A 268 -21.34 26.48 43.79
C ALA A 268 -22.77 26.34 44.34
N ALA A 269 -23.48 25.25 43.99
CA ALA A 269 -24.82 24.96 44.49
C ALA A 269 -24.86 24.66 46.01
N ALA A 270 -23.73 24.35 46.67
CA ALA A 270 -23.66 24.27 48.13
C ALA A 270 -24.02 25.61 48.80
N GLY A 271 -23.74 26.74 48.12
CA GLY A 271 -24.17 28.06 48.58
C GLY A 271 -25.69 28.24 48.59
N ASP A 272 -26.42 27.47 47.77
CA ASP A 272 -27.88 27.57 47.66
C ASP A 272 -28.55 26.91 48.86
N VAL A 273 -27.96 25.83 49.39
CA VAL A 273 -28.40 25.16 50.64
C VAL A 273 -28.29 26.13 51.81
N ALA A 274 -27.18 26.88 51.91
CA ALA A 274 -27.02 27.90 52.95
C ALA A 274 -28.03 29.05 52.81
N ARG A 275 -28.35 29.47 51.57
CA ARG A 275 -29.38 30.49 51.30
C ARG A 275 -30.79 30.00 51.67
N ALA A 276 -31.12 28.75 51.36
CA ALA A 276 -32.38 28.13 51.76
C ALA A 276 -32.53 28.08 53.29
N ALA A 277 -31.44 27.83 54.01
CA ALA A 277 -31.42 27.84 55.48
C ALA A 277 -31.68 29.21 56.09
N ALA A 278 -31.08 30.26 55.53
CA ALA A 278 -31.35 31.63 55.94
C ALA A 278 -32.81 32.03 55.70
N ALA A 279 -33.40 31.61 54.57
CA ALA A 279 -34.81 31.86 54.28
C ALA A 279 -35.73 31.11 55.26
N ALA A 280 -35.42 29.86 55.59
CA ALA A 280 -36.20 29.09 56.55
C ALA A 280 -36.09 29.64 57.99
N ALA A 281 -34.91 30.09 58.41
CA ALA A 281 -34.74 30.78 59.69
C ALA A 281 -35.59 32.06 59.76
N THR A 282 -35.67 32.81 58.65
CA THR A 282 -36.55 33.99 58.55
C THR A 282 -38.04 33.61 58.69
N ALA A 283 -38.45 32.47 58.13
CA ALA A 283 -39.82 31.97 58.26
C ALA A 283 -40.16 31.56 59.71
N ILE A 284 -39.21 30.97 60.44
CA ILE A 284 -39.35 30.69 61.89
C ILE A 284 -39.53 32.00 62.66
N ASP A 285 -38.73 33.03 62.38
CA ASP A 285 -38.85 34.33 63.04
C ASP A 285 -40.22 34.98 62.76
N GLN A 286 -40.75 34.87 61.54
CA GLN A 286 -42.11 35.32 61.21
C GLN A 286 -43.18 34.54 61.98
N GLY A 287 -43.04 33.21 62.08
CA GLY A 287 -43.90 32.35 62.88
C GLY A 287 -43.87 32.71 64.37
N LEU A 288 -42.68 33.02 64.90
CA LEU A 288 -42.50 33.52 66.26
C LEU A 288 -43.26 34.84 66.46
N GLN A 289 -43.11 35.82 65.55
CA GLN A 289 -43.81 37.10 65.67
C GLN A 289 -45.34 36.92 65.67
N ALA A 290 -45.86 36.03 64.82
CA ALA A 290 -47.29 35.70 64.81
C ALA A 290 -47.75 35.03 66.12
N GLY A 291 -46.95 34.09 66.65
CA GLY A 291 -47.22 33.44 67.93
C GLY A 291 -47.20 34.41 69.11
N LEU A 292 -46.22 35.32 69.15
CA LEU A 292 -46.13 36.38 70.17
C LEU A 292 -47.34 37.30 70.11
N ALA A 293 -47.75 37.74 68.91
CA ALA A 293 -48.95 38.55 68.73
C ALA A 293 -50.24 37.83 69.17
N GLY A 294 -50.33 36.51 68.95
CA GLY A 294 -51.42 35.68 69.44
C GLY A 294 -51.47 35.60 70.97
N VAL A 295 -50.31 35.41 71.62
CA VAL A 295 -50.20 35.44 73.09
C VAL A 295 -50.59 36.82 73.64
N ASP A 296 -50.12 37.90 73.00
CA ASP A 296 -50.43 39.28 73.40
C ASP A 296 -51.94 39.57 73.30
N ALA A 297 -52.57 39.14 72.20
CA ALA A 297 -54.01 39.30 71.99
C ALA A 297 -54.83 38.54 73.04
N ALA A 298 -54.47 37.28 73.31
CA ALA A 298 -55.13 36.47 74.34
C ALA A 298 -54.98 37.11 75.73
N VAL A 299 -53.75 37.45 76.13
CA VAL A 299 -53.49 38.09 77.43
C VAL A 299 -54.26 39.41 77.57
N ALA A 300 -54.32 40.22 76.52
CA ALA A 300 -55.04 41.50 76.52
C ALA A 300 -56.57 41.31 76.63
N GLU A 301 -57.15 40.39 75.87
CA GLU A 301 -58.58 40.06 75.92
C GLU A 301 -58.99 39.60 77.32
N ILE A 302 -58.19 38.72 77.92
CA ILE A 302 -58.49 38.15 79.23
C ILE A 302 -58.26 39.17 80.35
N ALA A 303 -57.15 39.92 80.31
CA ALA A 303 -56.92 40.98 81.29
C ALA A 303 -58.01 42.05 81.22
N GLY A 304 -58.49 42.39 80.02
CA GLY A 304 -59.64 43.28 79.82
C GLY A 304 -60.93 42.72 80.41
N GLY A 305 -61.24 41.44 80.17
CA GLY A 305 -62.39 40.77 80.79
C GLY A 305 -62.31 40.72 82.32
N LEU A 306 -61.13 40.48 82.88
CA LEU A 306 -60.90 40.54 84.33
C LEU A 306 -61.06 41.97 84.88
N ASP A 307 -60.60 42.98 84.15
CA ASP A 307 -60.77 44.39 84.51
C ASP A 307 -62.28 44.79 84.48
N GLU A 308 -63.06 44.26 83.53
CA GLU A 308 -64.52 44.42 83.50
C GLU A 308 -65.21 43.73 84.68
N VAL A 309 -64.82 42.50 85.03
CA VAL A 309 -65.34 41.78 86.21
C VAL A 309 -65.02 42.54 87.49
N ALA A 310 -63.81 43.10 87.62
CA ALA A 310 -63.43 43.94 88.76
C ALA A 310 -64.29 45.21 88.84
N ALA A 311 -64.59 45.85 87.71
CA ALA A 311 -65.43 47.05 87.67
C ALA A 311 -66.91 46.78 88.03
N VAL A 312 -67.42 45.58 87.72
CA VAL A 312 -68.79 45.16 88.06
C VAL A 312 -68.89 44.62 89.49
N ALA A 313 -67.77 44.25 90.14
CA ALA A 313 -67.76 43.68 91.48
C ALA A 313 -68.43 44.58 92.54
N ASP A 314 -68.31 45.91 92.43
CA ASP A 314 -68.99 46.86 93.31
C ASP A 314 -70.52 46.75 93.26
N ALA A 315 -71.09 46.36 92.11
CA ALA A 315 -72.52 46.13 91.94
C ALA A 315 -73.01 44.82 92.62
N LEU A 316 -72.09 43.98 93.10
CA LEU A 316 -72.39 42.76 93.86
C LEU A 316 -72.49 43.04 95.38
N THR A 317 -72.31 44.30 95.81
CA THR A 317 -72.47 44.72 97.20
C THR A 317 -73.88 44.38 97.72
N GLY A 318 -73.97 43.56 98.77
CA GLY A 318 -75.24 43.10 99.35
C GLY A 318 -75.75 41.74 98.82
N ARG A 319 -75.02 41.08 97.90
CA ARG A 319 -75.29 39.70 97.46
C ARG A 319 -74.96 38.67 98.54
N SER A 320 -75.50 37.46 98.40
CA SER A 320 -75.25 36.40 99.38
C SER A 320 -73.82 35.88 99.29
N VAL A 321 -73.30 35.38 100.41
CA VAL A 321 -71.98 34.73 100.49
C VAL A 321 -71.86 33.56 99.49
N ALA A 322 -72.95 32.84 99.24
CA ALA A 322 -72.99 31.74 98.27
C ALA A 322 -72.77 32.24 96.84
N ASP A 323 -73.39 33.36 96.46
CA ASP A 323 -73.26 33.95 95.12
C ASP A 323 -71.83 34.47 94.87
N LEU A 324 -71.23 35.12 95.87
CA LEU A 324 -69.83 35.60 95.78
C LEU A 324 -68.82 34.44 95.68
N THR A 325 -69.11 33.32 96.35
CA THR A 325 -68.28 32.10 96.26
C THR A 325 -68.39 31.45 94.88
N ALA A 326 -69.61 31.35 94.34
CA ALA A 326 -69.85 30.82 93.00
C ALA A 326 -69.16 31.67 91.92
N ALA A 327 -69.28 33.00 92.00
CA ALA A 327 -68.59 33.92 91.10
C ALA A 327 -67.06 33.78 91.17
N GLY A 328 -66.50 33.61 92.38
CA GLY A 328 -65.08 33.35 92.56
C GLY A 328 -64.61 32.01 91.98
N ALA A 329 -65.46 30.97 92.02
CA ALA A 329 -65.15 29.67 91.42
C ALA A 329 -65.28 29.69 89.89
N GLU A 330 -66.26 30.40 89.34
CA GLU A 330 -66.41 30.62 87.89
C GLU A 330 -65.23 31.42 87.33
N LEU A 331 -64.77 32.44 88.05
CA LEU A 331 -63.56 33.20 87.74
C LEU A 331 -62.31 32.32 87.71
N ASP A 332 -62.13 31.46 88.72
CA ASP A 332 -61.00 30.53 88.79
C ASP A 332 -61.04 29.51 87.65
N ALA A 333 -62.24 29.00 87.32
CA ALA A 333 -62.44 28.08 86.21
C ALA A 333 -62.12 28.74 84.86
N ALA A 334 -62.61 29.96 84.62
CA ALA A 334 -62.32 30.73 83.42
C ALA A 334 -60.83 31.05 83.28
N ALA A 335 -60.19 31.49 84.36
CA ALA A 335 -58.74 31.71 84.38
C ALA A 335 -57.96 30.40 84.10
N GLY A 336 -58.40 29.27 84.65
CA GLY A 336 -57.80 27.96 84.39
C GLY A 336 -57.96 27.49 82.94
N GLU A 337 -59.13 27.69 82.33
CA GLU A 337 -59.39 27.37 80.92
C GLU A 337 -58.46 28.16 80.01
N VAL A 338 -58.34 29.46 80.27
CA VAL A 338 -57.45 30.38 79.57
C VAL A 338 -55.98 30.00 79.70
N LEU A 339 -55.51 29.70 80.92
CA LEU A 339 -54.13 29.28 81.12
C LEU A 339 -53.85 27.98 80.34
N GLY A 340 -54.84 27.09 80.26
CA GLY A 340 -54.78 25.90 79.41
C GLY A 340 -54.83 26.21 77.91
N GLU A 341 -55.49 27.28 77.47
CA GLU A 341 -55.47 27.76 76.08
C GLU A 341 -54.13 28.40 75.70
N LEU A 342 -53.55 29.22 76.57
CA LEU A 342 -52.22 29.79 76.41
C LEU A 342 -51.17 28.68 76.29
N ASP A 343 -51.23 27.64 77.13
CA ASP A 343 -50.33 26.49 77.05
C ASP A 343 -50.52 25.72 75.73
N ARG A 344 -51.77 25.46 75.32
CA ARG A 344 -52.09 24.83 74.02
C ARG A 344 -51.58 25.66 72.84
N LEU A 345 -51.70 26.98 72.89
CA LEU A 345 -51.19 27.89 71.87
C LEU A 345 -49.67 27.80 71.78
N VAL A 346 -48.97 27.88 72.92
CA VAL A 346 -47.50 27.76 72.97
C VAL A 346 -47.04 26.40 72.44
N GLN A 347 -47.65 25.30 72.90
CA GLN A 347 -47.32 23.95 72.45
C GLN A 347 -47.61 23.76 70.95
N GLY A 348 -48.73 24.26 70.46
CA GLY A 348 -49.11 24.20 69.05
C GLY A 348 -48.14 25.00 68.17
N SER A 349 -47.80 26.23 68.54
CA SER A 349 -46.83 27.05 67.83
C SER A 349 -45.42 26.46 67.87
N ALA A 350 -44.96 25.98 69.03
CA ALA A 350 -43.65 25.32 69.15
C ALA A 350 -43.58 24.04 68.31
N SER A 351 -44.62 23.20 68.34
CA SER A 351 -44.71 21.99 67.52
C SER A 351 -44.76 22.32 66.02
N GLY A 352 -45.48 23.38 65.64
CA GLY A 352 -45.54 23.87 64.26
C GLY A 352 -44.16 24.34 63.76
N MET A 353 -43.42 25.10 64.58
CA MET A 353 -42.04 25.49 64.26
C MET A 353 -41.12 24.27 64.13
N GLY A 354 -41.24 23.29 65.04
CA GLY A 354 -40.44 22.06 64.98
C GLY A 354 -40.74 21.20 63.75
N PHE A 355 -42.01 21.06 63.37
CA PHE A 355 -42.40 20.35 62.16
C PHE A 355 -41.88 21.04 60.89
N ALA A 356 -42.00 22.38 60.82
CA ALA A 356 -41.48 23.17 59.71
C ALA A 356 -39.96 23.05 59.61
N ALA A 357 -39.24 23.14 60.74
CA ALA A 357 -37.79 23.01 60.79
C ALA A 357 -37.32 21.60 60.39
N GLY A 358 -38.03 20.57 60.83
CA GLY A 358 -37.77 19.17 60.42
C GLY A 358 -37.93 18.99 58.92
N THR A 359 -39.04 19.46 58.35
CA THR A 359 -39.30 19.40 56.91
C THR A 359 -38.19 20.10 56.11
N VAL A 360 -37.79 21.31 56.51
CA VAL A 360 -36.71 22.05 55.85
C VAL A 360 -35.38 21.30 55.93
N ALA A 361 -35.05 20.73 57.09
CA ALA A 361 -33.81 19.97 57.25
C ALA A 361 -33.80 18.71 56.37
N ASP A 362 -34.95 18.03 56.21
CA ASP A 362 -35.09 16.88 55.34
C ASP A 362 -34.98 17.28 53.86
N ASP A 363 -35.61 18.39 53.44
CA ASP A 363 -35.49 18.95 52.09
C ASP A 363 -34.04 19.31 51.75
N MET A 364 -33.28 19.86 52.71
CA MET A 364 -31.84 20.15 52.54
C MET A 364 -31.02 18.89 52.35
N ARG A 365 -31.27 17.83 53.14
CA ARG A 365 -30.60 16.54 52.96
C ARG A 365 -30.89 15.97 51.58
N GLN A 366 -32.16 16.01 51.15
CA GLN A 366 -32.54 15.53 49.84
C GLN A 366 -31.87 16.34 48.72
N GLN A 367 -31.82 17.67 48.83
CA GLN A 367 -31.07 18.50 47.87
C GLN A 367 -29.58 18.17 47.84
N ALA A 368 -28.97 17.94 49.01
CA ALA A 368 -27.57 17.55 49.09
C ALA A 368 -27.32 16.15 48.50
N ASP A 369 -28.24 15.20 48.65
CA ASP A 369 -28.18 13.89 47.99
C ASP A 369 -28.27 14.01 46.46
N LEU A 370 -29.15 14.90 45.97
CA LEU A 370 -29.28 15.21 44.54
C LEU A 370 -28.03 15.87 43.94
N LEU A 371 -27.12 16.40 44.76
CA LEU A 371 -25.85 16.99 44.30
C LEU A 371 -24.66 16.04 44.49
N THR A 372 -24.59 15.35 45.63
CA THR A 372 -23.45 14.49 45.98
C THR A 372 -23.40 13.20 45.17
N ALA A 373 -24.54 12.53 44.93
CA ALA A 373 -24.55 11.28 44.17
C ALA A 373 -24.12 11.50 42.70
N PRO A 374 -24.66 12.50 41.98
CA PRO A 374 -24.19 12.83 40.63
C PRO A 374 -22.73 13.27 40.58
N ALA A 375 -22.22 13.96 41.60
CA ALA A 375 -20.81 14.36 41.66
C ALA A 375 -19.87 13.15 41.77
N ALA A 376 -20.21 12.17 42.61
CA ALA A 376 -19.44 10.92 42.75
C ALA A 376 -19.52 10.08 41.46
N GLN A 377 -20.72 10.00 40.86
CA GLN A 377 -20.93 9.27 39.61
C GLN A 377 -20.16 9.90 38.45
N ALA A 378 -20.18 11.22 38.30
CA ALA A 378 -19.48 11.93 37.22
C ALA A 378 -17.96 11.66 37.25
N ALA A 379 -17.34 11.65 38.44
CA ALA A 379 -15.93 11.30 38.59
C ALA A 379 -15.65 9.83 38.26
N THR A 380 -16.53 8.91 38.64
CA THR A 380 -16.43 7.48 38.32
C THR A 380 -16.54 7.23 36.82
N ASP A 381 -17.55 7.80 36.18
CA ASP A 381 -17.78 7.70 34.74
C ASP A 381 -16.64 8.33 33.94
N PHE A 382 -16.10 9.45 34.42
CA PHE A 382 -14.92 10.07 33.82
C PHE A 382 -13.69 9.15 33.92
N ASN A 383 -13.42 8.58 35.10
CA ASN A 383 -12.29 7.68 35.31
C ASN A 383 -12.37 6.44 34.40
N GLN A 384 -13.55 5.83 34.29
CA GLN A 384 -13.75 4.68 33.42
C GLN A 384 -13.57 5.06 31.94
N ARG A 385 -14.28 6.09 31.46
CA ARG A 385 -14.19 6.51 30.05
C ARG A 385 -12.77 6.93 29.66
N THR A 386 -12.10 7.69 30.51
CA THR A 386 -10.71 8.15 30.28
C THR A 386 -9.72 6.99 30.29
N GLY A 387 -9.91 6.03 31.20
CA GLY A 387 -9.11 4.81 31.26
C GLY A 387 -9.28 3.93 30.01
N ASP A 388 -10.53 3.75 29.55
CA ASP A 388 -10.84 2.95 28.37
C ASP A 388 -10.32 3.64 27.08
N ALA A 389 -10.49 4.95 26.95
CA ALA A 389 -9.96 5.73 25.83
C ALA A 389 -8.42 5.70 25.78
N ALA A 390 -7.75 5.80 26.93
CA ALA A 390 -6.30 5.68 27.01
C ALA A 390 -5.82 4.28 26.60
N ARG A 391 -6.50 3.21 27.04
CA ARG A 391 -6.17 1.84 26.60
C ARG A 391 -6.36 1.67 25.10
N ALA A 392 -7.50 2.09 24.55
CA ALA A 392 -7.75 2.00 23.11
C ALA A 392 -6.69 2.77 22.29
N THR A 393 -6.26 3.94 22.77
CA THR A 393 -5.17 4.71 22.15
C THR A 393 -3.84 3.96 22.21
N VAL A 394 -3.49 3.38 23.37
CA VAL A 394 -2.27 2.60 23.56
C VAL A 394 -2.26 1.37 22.65
N ASP A 395 -3.40 0.68 22.54
CA ASP A 395 -3.57 -0.47 21.67
C ASP A 395 -3.46 -0.08 20.19
N GLY A 396 -4.06 1.04 19.78
CA GLY A 396 -3.93 1.58 18.42
C GLY A 396 -2.49 1.97 18.07
N ILE A 397 -1.79 2.66 18.98
CA ILE A 397 -0.36 2.99 18.83
C ILE A 397 0.50 1.72 18.70
N THR A 398 0.19 0.69 19.50
CA THR A 398 0.91 -0.59 19.48
C THR A 398 0.65 -1.35 18.17
N GLY A 399 -0.61 -1.40 17.72
CA GLY A 399 -1.00 -2.02 16.46
C GLY A 399 -0.33 -1.37 15.25
N GLN A 400 -0.30 -0.03 15.19
CA GLN A 400 0.39 0.70 14.13
C GLN A 400 1.88 0.38 14.05
N ALA A 401 2.53 0.22 15.21
CA ALA A 401 3.93 -0.19 15.28
C ALA A 401 4.11 -1.65 14.85
N ASP A 402 3.25 -2.58 15.28
CA ASP A 402 3.31 -3.99 14.88
C ASP A 402 3.17 -4.18 13.36
N GLU A 403 2.22 -3.47 12.73
CA GLU A 403 2.05 -3.47 11.28
C GLU A 403 3.32 -2.98 10.56
N THR A 404 3.90 -1.88 11.05
CA THR A 404 5.13 -1.30 10.50
C THR A 404 6.31 -2.29 10.60
N LEU A 405 6.44 -2.96 11.74
CA LEU A 405 7.46 -3.99 11.98
C LEU A 405 7.27 -5.20 11.03
N ALA A 406 6.02 -5.63 10.80
CA ALA A 406 5.72 -6.70 9.85
C ALA A 406 6.11 -6.31 8.41
N GLU A 407 5.83 -5.07 8.00
CA GLU A 407 6.24 -4.56 6.68
C GLU A 407 7.76 -4.52 6.50
N TYR A 408 8.53 -4.12 7.52
CA TYR A 408 9.99 -4.18 7.45
C TYR A 408 10.49 -5.61 7.19
N SER A 409 9.88 -6.60 7.84
CA SER A 409 10.20 -8.01 7.61
C SER A 409 9.88 -8.44 6.17
N THR A 410 8.74 -7.99 5.63
CA THR A 410 8.34 -8.24 4.24
C THR A 410 9.32 -7.61 3.25
N ILE A 411 9.71 -6.34 3.45
CA ILE A 411 10.70 -5.65 2.61
C ILE A 411 12.03 -6.42 2.60
N ARG A 412 12.53 -6.81 3.79
CA ARG A 412 13.76 -7.59 3.94
C ARG A 412 13.68 -8.94 3.21
N THR A 413 12.59 -9.67 3.39
CA THR A 413 12.38 -10.98 2.77
C THR A 413 12.25 -10.87 1.25
N GLY A 414 11.59 -9.82 0.75
CA GLY A 414 11.49 -9.53 -0.67
C GLY A 414 12.86 -9.31 -1.31
N VAL A 415 13.69 -8.43 -0.74
CA VAL A 415 15.03 -8.12 -1.27
C VAL A 415 15.96 -9.34 -1.23
N THR A 416 16.02 -10.04 -0.09
CA THR A 416 16.83 -11.26 0.05
C THR A 416 16.40 -12.35 -0.93
N GLY A 417 15.08 -12.51 -1.16
CA GLY A 417 14.53 -13.40 -2.15
C GLY A 417 14.89 -13.03 -3.60
N THR A 418 15.01 -11.73 -3.91
CA THR A 418 15.48 -11.25 -5.22
C THR A 418 16.96 -11.55 -5.42
N PHE A 419 17.81 -11.32 -4.41
CA PHE A 419 19.24 -11.66 -4.47
C PHE A 419 19.46 -13.16 -4.68
N ALA A 420 18.74 -14.00 -3.93
CA ALA A 420 18.83 -15.45 -4.06
C ALA A 420 18.44 -15.94 -5.46
N ARG A 421 17.38 -15.37 -6.05
CA ARG A 421 16.96 -15.68 -7.43
C ARG A 421 18.00 -15.27 -8.45
N ALA A 422 18.51 -14.04 -8.36
CA ALA A 422 19.54 -13.54 -9.26
C ALA A 422 20.82 -14.42 -9.22
N LEU A 423 21.24 -14.85 -8.04
CA LEU A 423 22.37 -15.75 -7.87
C LEU A 423 22.09 -17.14 -8.47
N ALA A 424 20.92 -17.72 -8.23
CA ALA A 424 20.55 -19.03 -8.76
C ALA A 424 20.44 -19.05 -10.29
N ASP A 425 19.93 -17.98 -10.89
CA ASP A 425 19.83 -17.84 -12.34
C ASP A 425 21.21 -17.65 -12.98
N ALA A 426 22.09 -16.87 -12.34
CA ALA A 426 23.49 -16.72 -12.77
C ALA A 426 24.27 -18.04 -12.71
N ASP A 427 24.19 -18.76 -11.58
CA ASP A 427 24.87 -20.05 -11.38
C ASP A 427 24.43 -21.09 -12.43
N ARG A 428 23.13 -21.17 -12.72
CA ARG A 428 22.58 -22.04 -13.77
C ARG A 428 23.14 -21.68 -15.16
N LYS A 429 23.12 -20.39 -15.51
CA LYS A 429 23.65 -19.90 -16.79
C LYS A 429 25.15 -20.19 -16.92
N TRP A 430 25.92 -20.05 -15.85
CA TRP A 430 27.36 -20.39 -15.87
C TRP A 430 27.60 -21.88 -16.01
N ALA A 431 26.83 -22.73 -15.34
CA ALA A 431 26.90 -24.18 -15.52
C ALA A 431 26.62 -24.63 -16.96
N GLU A 432 25.63 -24.02 -17.62
CA GLU A 432 25.32 -24.26 -19.04
C GLU A 432 26.47 -23.82 -19.96
N GLN A 433 27.00 -22.62 -19.73
CA GLN A 433 28.14 -22.10 -20.49
C GLN A 433 29.41 -22.92 -20.27
N GLU A 434 29.66 -23.40 -19.06
CA GLU A 434 30.81 -24.24 -18.72
C GLU A 434 30.72 -25.57 -19.49
N THR A 435 29.56 -26.23 -19.40
CA THR A 435 29.30 -27.50 -20.08
C THR A 435 29.42 -27.35 -21.60
N GLY A 436 28.79 -26.31 -22.17
CA GLY A 436 28.85 -26.02 -23.60
C GLY A 436 30.26 -25.68 -24.07
N GLY A 437 31.00 -24.86 -23.31
CA GLY A 437 32.38 -24.49 -23.60
C GLY A 437 33.33 -25.70 -23.58
N LEU A 438 33.21 -26.56 -22.58
CA LEU A 438 33.98 -27.80 -22.49
C LEU A 438 33.69 -28.76 -23.64
N ALA A 439 32.42 -28.93 -24.02
CA ALA A 439 32.03 -29.78 -25.14
C ALA A 439 32.62 -29.28 -26.47
N GLU A 440 32.59 -27.97 -26.71
CA GLU A 440 33.16 -27.36 -27.90
C GLU A 440 34.69 -27.51 -27.96
N VAL A 441 35.40 -27.27 -26.86
CA VAL A 441 36.85 -27.49 -26.79
C VAL A 441 37.20 -28.96 -26.98
N ALA A 442 36.45 -29.88 -26.35
CA ALA A 442 36.65 -31.32 -26.51
C ALA A 442 36.42 -31.76 -27.97
N ARG A 443 35.42 -31.21 -28.66
CA ARG A 443 35.17 -31.44 -30.09
C ARG A 443 36.35 -30.96 -30.94
N ARG A 444 36.83 -29.73 -30.74
CA ARG A 444 38.00 -29.18 -31.45
C ARG A 444 39.27 -30.00 -31.22
N VAL A 445 39.49 -30.46 -29.99
CA VAL A 445 40.61 -31.37 -29.67
C VAL A 445 40.44 -32.70 -30.40
N GLY A 446 39.23 -33.25 -30.44
CA GLY A 446 38.90 -34.46 -31.20
C GLY A 446 39.17 -34.31 -32.71
N GLU A 447 38.78 -33.18 -33.30
CA GLU A 447 39.05 -32.85 -34.70
C GLU A 447 40.54 -32.69 -34.98
N GLY A 448 41.28 -32.02 -34.09
CA GLY A 448 42.74 -31.92 -34.17
C GLY A 448 43.42 -33.29 -34.11
N ILE A 449 42.94 -34.16 -33.22
CA ILE A 449 43.37 -35.56 -33.10
C ILE A 449 43.07 -36.36 -34.38
N ALA A 450 41.88 -36.21 -34.96
CA ALA A 450 41.51 -36.88 -36.20
C ALA A 450 42.36 -36.41 -37.40
N ALA A 451 42.66 -35.11 -37.48
CA ALA A 451 43.57 -34.57 -38.48
C ALA A 451 44.98 -35.16 -38.36
N GLN A 452 45.48 -35.35 -37.13
CA GLN A 452 46.75 -36.03 -36.88
C GLN A 452 46.73 -37.49 -37.33
N GLN A 453 45.62 -38.21 -37.13
CA GLN A 453 45.46 -39.58 -37.61
C GLN A 453 45.53 -39.63 -39.15
N LYS A 454 44.88 -38.69 -39.84
CA LYS A 454 44.96 -38.60 -41.29
C LYS A 454 46.40 -38.35 -41.77
N MET A 455 47.16 -37.48 -41.10
CA MET A 455 48.58 -37.27 -41.40
C MET A 455 49.39 -38.57 -41.25
N LEU A 456 49.13 -39.34 -40.19
CA LEU A 456 49.75 -40.65 -39.96
C LEU A 456 49.39 -41.67 -41.06
N ASP A 457 48.12 -41.78 -41.42
CA ASP A 457 47.65 -42.72 -42.45
C ASP A 457 48.27 -42.43 -43.83
N GLU A 458 48.54 -41.15 -44.12
CA GLU A 458 49.20 -40.72 -45.35
C GLU A 458 50.72 -40.95 -45.38
N VAL A 459 51.38 -41.22 -44.23
CA VAL A 459 52.84 -41.44 -44.18
C VAL A 459 53.25 -42.59 -45.09
N GLY A 460 52.56 -43.74 -45.02
CA GLY A 460 52.88 -44.91 -45.84
C GLY A 460 52.81 -44.60 -47.34
N ARG A 461 51.73 -43.91 -47.75
CA ARG A 461 51.54 -43.47 -49.15
C ARG A 461 52.63 -42.51 -49.59
N ARG A 462 52.96 -41.49 -48.79
CA ARG A 462 54.03 -40.52 -49.11
C ARG A 462 55.40 -41.20 -49.23
N ILE A 463 55.68 -42.18 -48.38
CA ILE A 463 56.93 -42.96 -48.45
C ILE A 463 56.96 -43.79 -49.74
N ASP A 464 55.87 -44.47 -50.08
CA ASP A 464 55.78 -45.31 -51.29
C ASP A 464 55.89 -44.46 -52.57
N GLU A 465 55.22 -43.30 -52.62
CA GLU A 465 55.34 -42.32 -53.72
C GLU A 465 56.78 -41.83 -53.86
N ARG A 466 57.41 -41.41 -52.75
CA ARG A 466 58.80 -40.94 -52.78
C ARG A 466 59.79 -42.06 -53.16
N ALA A 467 59.51 -43.30 -52.74
CA ALA A 467 60.32 -44.46 -53.11
C ALA A 467 60.21 -44.76 -54.62
N ALA A 468 59.02 -44.64 -55.21
CA ALA A 468 58.79 -44.80 -56.64
C ALA A 468 59.44 -43.69 -57.48
N GLU A 469 59.41 -42.44 -57.01
CA GLU A 469 60.16 -41.33 -57.62
C GLU A 469 61.66 -41.62 -57.66
N ILE A 470 62.24 -42.06 -56.53
CA ILE A 470 63.66 -42.42 -56.44
C ILE A 470 64.00 -43.63 -57.35
N GLU A 471 63.05 -44.51 -57.64
CA GLU A 471 63.22 -45.67 -58.52
C GLU A 471 63.21 -45.31 -60.02
N ASN A 472 62.41 -44.32 -60.41
CA ASN A 472 62.11 -44.00 -61.80
C ASN A 472 62.79 -42.74 -62.36
N GLU A 473 63.66 -42.06 -61.61
CA GLU A 473 64.35 -40.82 -62.05
C GLU A 473 65.02 -40.95 -63.44
N SER A 474 64.43 -40.30 -64.45
CA SER A 474 65.03 -40.02 -65.77
C SER A 474 65.23 -38.50 -65.95
N TRP A 475 66.07 -38.08 -66.90
CA TRP A 475 66.45 -36.67 -67.06
C TRP A 475 65.29 -35.69 -67.36
N TRP A 476 64.12 -36.20 -67.78
CA TRP A 476 62.89 -35.43 -67.98
C TRP A 476 62.22 -34.98 -66.66
N ASP A 477 62.51 -35.63 -65.53
CA ASP A 477 61.96 -35.29 -64.21
C ASP A 477 62.55 -34.00 -63.62
N ARG A 478 63.69 -33.52 -64.16
CA ARG A 478 64.25 -32.20 -63.81
C ARG A 478 63.42 -31.03 -64.35
N ALA A 479 62.65 -31.23 -65.42
CA ALA A 479 61.77 -30.20 -65.99
C ALA A 479 60.41 -30.14 -65.29
N VAL A 480 59.87 -31.29 -64.85
CA VAL A 480 58.62 -31.37 -64.07
C VAL A 480 58.81 -30.85 -62.64
N GLY A 481 59.99 -31.06 -62.03
CA GLY A 481 60.32 -30.49 -60.72
C GLY A 481 60.16 -28.95 -60.67
N PHE A 482 60.48 -28.25 -61.75
CA PHE A 482 60.28 -26.80 -61.87
C PHE A 482 58.79 -26.41 -61.91
N VAL A 483 57.96 -27.17 -62.64
CA VAL A 483 56.50 -26.91 -62.75
C VAL A 483 55.75 -27.29 -61.47
N ALA A 484 56.15 -28.36 -60.79
CA ALA A 484 55.59 -28.75 -59.49
C ALA A 484 55.97 -27.74 -58.38
N GLY A 485 57.22 -27.24 -58.40
CA GLY A 485 57.65 -26.14 -57.54
C GLY A 485 56.78 -24.90 -57.77
N PHE A 486 56.54 -24.54 -59.02
CA PHE A 486 55.71 -23.40 -59.42
C PHE A 486 54.28 -23.45 -58.87
N VAL A 487 53.59 -24.59 -58.96
CA VAL A 487 52.21 -24.74 -58.43
C VAL A 487 52.17 -24.71 -56.90
N VAL A 488 53.15 -25.29 -56.21
CA VAL A 488 53.23 -25.25 -54.73
C VAL A 488 53.57 -23.84 -54.22
N GLY A 489 54.45 -23.12 -54.92
CA GLY A 489 54.74 -21.71 -54.63
C GLY A 489 53.52 -20.79 -54.82
N PHE A 490 52.71 -21.07 -55.83
CA PHE A 490 51.48 -20.34 -56.14
C PHE A 490 50.40 -20.54 -55.05
N LEU A 491 50.14 -21.78 -54.60
CA LEU A 491 49.11 -22.08 -53.60
C LEU A 491 49.50 -21.72 -52.16
N ALA A 492 50.77 -21.89 -51.77
CA ALA A 492 51.24 -21.52 -50.43
C ALA A 492 51.18 -20.00 -50.20
N THR A 493 51.41 -19.20 -51.24
CA THR A 493 51.33 -17.74 -51.18
C THR A 493 49.86 -17.25 -51.10
N ALA A 494 48.93 -17.97 -51.74
CA ALA A 494 47.49 -17.70 -51.64
C ALA A 494 46.93 -17.90 -50.20
N TRP A 495 47.46 -18.87 -49.45
CA TRP A 495 47.04 -19.12 -48.06
C TRP A 495 47.60 -18.09 -47.07
N GLU A 496 48.83 -17.61 -47.27
CA GLU A 496 49.41 -16.53 -46.46
C GLU A 496 48.72 -15.17 -46.70
N MET A 497 48.24 -14.91 -47.91
CA MET A 497 47.45 -13.70 -48.23
C MET A 497 46.09 -13.66 -47.49
N ILE A 498 45.44 -14.82 -47.29
CA ILE A 498 44.20 -14.94 -46.52
C ILE A 498 44.44 -14.61 -45.03
N LYS A 499 45.58 -15.00 -44.47
CA LYS A 499 45.95 -14.66 -43.09
C LYS A 499 46.21 -13.17 -42.91
N VAL A 500 46.89 -12.53 -43.86
CA VAL A 500 47.17 -11.08 -43.83
C VAL A 500 45.87 -10.26 -43.94
N LEU A 501 44.92 -10.67 -44.79
CA LEU A 501 43.60 -10.03 -44.89
C LEU A 501 42.77 -10.21 -43.61
N GLY A 502 42.85 -11.38 -42.96
CA GLY A 502 42.24 -11.62 -41.65
C GLY A 502 42.80 -10.71 -40.55
N VAL A 503 44.11 -10.48 -40.53
CA VAL A 503 44.76 -9.56 -39.58
C VAL A 503 44.38 -8.10 -39.86
N ILE A 504 44.31 -7.67 -41.12
CA ILE A 504 43.91 -6.31 -41.48
C ILE A 504 42.44 -6.03 -41.09
N ALA A 505 41.54 -7.00 -41.29
CA ALA A 505 40.14 -6.89 -40.87
C ALA A 505 40.01 -6.82 -39.33
N LEU A 506 40.84 -7.57 -38.61
CA LEU A 506 40.84 -7.60 -37.15
C LEU A 506 41.45 -6.32 -36.55
N VAL A 507 42.48 -5.74 -37.19
CA VAL A 507 43.02 -4.42 -36.85
C VAL A 507 42.03 -3.29 -37.14
N ALA A 508 41.31 -3.35 -38.26
CA ALA A 508 40.24 -2.39 -38.56
C ALA A 508 39.10 -2.45 -37.54
N LEU A 509 38.70 -3.66 -37.12
CA LEU A 509 37.70 -3.87 -36.07
C LEU A 509 38.19 -3.36 -34.71
N ALA A 510 39.46 -3.60 -34.36
CA ALA A 510 40.06 -3.12 -33.11
C ALA A 510 40.13 -1.58 -33.06
N VAL A 511 40.42 -0.92 -34.18
CA VAL A 511 40.42 0.56 -34.28
C VAL A 511 39.00 1.12 -34.10
N VAL A 512 37.98 0.46 -34.66
CA VAL A 512 36.57 0.86 -34.45
C VAL A 512 36.16 0.71 -32.99
N VAL A 513 36.53 -0.40 -32.34
CA VAL A 513 36.23 -0.65 -30.93
C VAL A 513 36.94 0.35 -30.01
N VAL A 514 38.21 0.68 -30.27
CA VAL A 514 38.95 1.70 -29.51
C VAL A 514 38.35 3.10 -29.71
N ALA A 515 37.90 3.45 -30.92
CA ALA A 515 37.24 4.73 -31.18
C ALA A 515 35.88 4.84 -30.44
N VAL A 516 35.11 3.75 -30.36
CA VAL A 516 33.85 3.68 -29.60
C VAL A 516 34.12 3.82 -28.09
N ILE A 517 35.16 3.18 -27.58
CA ILE A 517 35.55 3.26 -26.16
C ILE A 517 36.03 4.66 -25.78
N ILE A 518 36.85 5.31 -26.62
CA ILE A 518 37.32 6.70 -26.37
C ILE A 518 36.16 7.70 -26.47
N GLY A 519 35.23 7.53 -27.42
CA GLY A 519 34.04 8.36 -27.54
C GLY A 519 33.09 8.25 -26.33
N ALA A 520 32.93 7.04 -25.79
CA ALA A 520 32.13 6.80 -24.59
C ALA A 520 32.77 7.38 -23.31
N LEU A 521 34.10 7.40 -23.22
CA LEU A 521 34.84 7.89 -22.04
C LEU A 521 34.92 9.43 -21.94
N VAL A 522 34.77 10.18 -23.03
CA VAL A 522 34.99 11.65 -23.03
C VAL A 522 33.70 12.49 -22.96
N ALA A 523 32.52 11.98 -23.36
CA ALA A 523 31.34 12.84 -23.56
C ALA A 523 29.98 12.32 -23.03
N GLY A 524 29.90 11.14 -22.39
CA GLY A 524 28.61 10.59 -21.93
C GLY A 524 27.58 10.40 -23.05
N LEU A 525 26.29 10.23 -22.70
CA LEU A 525 25.20 9.83 -23.63
C LEU A 525 25.05 10.72 -24.88
N ALA A 526 25.46 12.00 -24.81
CA ALA A 526 25.46 12.93 -25.95
C ALA A 526 26.53 12.62 -27.02
N GLY A 527 27.62 11.93 -26.66
CA GLY A 527 28.69 11.52 -27.58
C GLY A 527 28.26 10.43 -28.57
N ILE A 528 27.28 9.60 -28.22
CA ILE A 528 26.82 8.46 -29.05
C ILE A 528 26.08 8.96 -30.30
N VAL A 529 25.34 10.06 -30.20
CA VAL A 529 24.57 10.64 -31.31
C VAL A 529 25.49 11.37 -32.32
N ALA A 530 26.58 11.98 -31.85
CA ALA A 530 27.58 12.62 -32.72
C ALA A 530 28.40 11.60 -33.54
N VAL A 531 28.57 10.36 -33.06
CA VAL A 531 29.27 9.27 -33.77
C VAL A 531 28.50 8.79 -35.00
N PHE A 532 27.17 8.81 -34.97
CA PHE A 532 26.34 8.50 -36.14
C PHE A 532 26.40 9.58 -37.23
N ALA A 533 26.56 10.85 -36.85
CA ALA A 533 26.80 11.93 -37.81
C ALA A 533 28.21 11.89 -38.42
N ALA A 534 29.22 11.42 -37.67
CA ALA A 534 30.59 11.23 -38.17
C ALA A 534 30.75 9.99 -39.06
N LEU A 535 29.90 8.97 -38.91
CA LEU A 535 29.87 7.77 -39.78
C LEU A 535 29.58 8.12 -41.26
N ALA A 536 28.85 9.20 -41.52
CA ALA A 536 28.65 9.72 -42.88
C ALA A 536 29.92 10.37 -43.48
N ALA A 537 30.81 10.92 -42.64
CA ALA A 537 32.08 11.51 -43.07
C ALA A 537 33.21 10.47 -43.24
N VAL A 538 33.19 9.36 -42.48
CA VAL A 538 34.17 8.26 -42.57
C VAL A 538 34.09 7.51 -43.90
N ALA A 539 32.91 7.44 -44.53
CA ALA A 539 32.75 6.90 -45.88
C ALA A 539 33.63 7.63 -46.92
N SER A 540 33.85 8.94 -46.75
CA SER A 540 34.70 9.76 -47.63
C SER A 540 36.20 9.62 -47.34
N PHE A 541 36.58 9.32 -46.10
CA PHE A 541 37.98 9.11 -45.68
C PHE A 541 38.51 7.71 -46.02
N VAL A 542 37.66 6.68 -45.91
CA VAL A 542 37.96 5.31 -46.38
C VAL A 542 38.11 5.27 -47.91
N ALA A 543 37.32 6.06 -48.63
CA ALA A 543 37.50 6.25 -50.07
C ALA A 543 38.84 6.96 -50.41
N ALA A 544 39.28 7.94 -49.62
CA ALA A 544 40.51 8.70 -49.88
C ALA A 544 41.82 7.96 -49.55
N ILE A 545 41.86 7.09 -48.53
CA ILE A 545 43.06 6.32 -48.16
C ILE A 545 43.20 5.01 -48.94
N SER A 546 42.09 4.48 -49.46
CA SER A 546 42.09 3.27 -50.28
C SER A 546 43.04 3.37 -51.48
N GLY A 547 43.13 4.52 -52.15
CA GLY A 547 44.04 4.73 -53.29
C GLY A 547 45.54 4.71 -52.95
N VAL A 548 45.93 5.24 -51.78
CA VAL A 548 47.34 5.30 -51.35
C VAL A 548 47.80 3.95 -50.79
N LEU A 549 46.95 3.24 -50.05
CA LEU A 549 47.24 1.88 -49.56
C LEU A 549 47.31 0.85 -50.69
N LEU A 550 46.49 1.01 -51.74
CA LEU A 550 46.57 0.18 -52.94
C LEU A 550 47.88 0.44 -53.70
N ALA A 551 48.31 1.71 -53.83
CA ALA A 551 49.57 2.06 -54.47
C ALA A 551 50.81 1.53 -53.69
N ILE A 552 50.82 1.63 -52.36
CA ILE A 552 51.90 1.07 -51.52
C ILE A 552 51.90 -0.47 -51.58
N GLY A 553 50.71 -1.09 -51.55
CA GLY A 553 50.56 -2.53 -51.71
C GLY A 553 51.09 -3.04 -53.05
N VAL A 554 50.79 -2.33 -54.14
CA VAL A 554 51.31 -2.64 -55.49
C VAL A 554 52.83 -2.57 -55.55
N VAL A 555 53.45 -1.54 -54.94
CA VAL A 555 54.92 -1.38 -54.92
C VAL A 555 55.61 -2.45 -54.08
N VAL A 556 55.05 -2.82 -52.92
CA VAL A 556 55.60 -3.87 -52.04
C VAL A 556 55.50 -5.25 -52.70
N VAL A 557 54.35 -5.56 -53.32
CA VAL A 557 54.15 -6.81 -54.06
C VAL A 557 55.09 -6.90 -55.27
N ALA A 558 55.30 -5.79 -55.99
CA ALA A 558 56.26 -5.72 -57.10
C ALA A 558 57.72 -5.90 -56.66
N CYS A 559 58.13 -5.29 -55.53
CA CYS A 559 59.48 -5.45 -54.99
C CYS A 559 59.75 -6.87 -54.48
N MET A 560 58.77 -7.50 -53.82
CA MET A 560 58.88 -8.89 -53.39
C MET A 560 58.91 -9.87 -54.56
N ALA A 561 58.09 -9.65 -55.58
CA ALA A 561 58.13 -10.46 -56.81
C ALA A 561 59.49 -10.34 -57.51
N GLY A 562 60.05 -9.12 -57.59
CA GLY A 562 61.38 -8.85 -58.14
C GLY A 562 62.50 -9.53 -57.34
N TYR A 563 62.45 -9.50 -56.01
CA TYR A 563 63.43 -10.17 -55.14
C TYR A 563 63.36 -11.71 -55.25
N LYS A 564 62.15 -12.28 -55.31
CA LYS A 564 61.95 -13.73 -55.50
C LYS A 564 62.47 -14.19 -56.88
N LEU A 565 62.25 -13.41 -57.93
CA LEU A 565 62.80 -13.66 -59.26
C LEU A 565 64.33 -13.53 -59.27
N TYR A 566 64.88 -12.49 -58.65
CA TYR A 566 66.33 -12.31 -58.52
C TYR A 566 67.00 -13.51 -57.84
N LYS A 567 66.47 -13.97 -56.70
CA LYS A 567 67.01 -15.14 -55.97
C LYS A 567 66.85 -16.45 -56.75
N ALA A 568 65.79 -16.61 -57.53
CA ALA A 568 65.59 -17.80 -58.37
C ALA A 568 66.63 -17.92 -59.50
N PHE A 569 67.15 -16.80 -59.99
CA PHE A 569 68.12 -16.76 -61.10
C PHE A 569 69.59 -16.60 -60.67
N SER A 570 69.87 -16.11 -59.45
CA SER A 570 71.23 -15.81 -58.99
C SER A 570 71.84 -16.87 -58.06
N ASP A 571 71.05 -17.79 -57.52
CA ASP A 571 71.53 -18.82 -56.61
C ASP A 571 71.59 -20.21 -57.30
N ASP A 572 72.81 -20.67 -57.57
CA ASP A 572 73.09 -21.94 -58.24
C ASP A 572 72.98 -23.15 -57.31
N THR A 573 72.81 -22.94 -56.00
CA THR A 573 72.64 -24.01 -55.01
C THR A 573 71.21 -24.53 -54.90
N LEU A 574 70.24 -23.81 -55.50
CA LEU A 574 68.82 -24.17 -55.47
C LEU A 574 68.47 -25.26 -56.48
N SER A 575 67.70 -26.26 -56.04
CA SER A 575 67.15 -27.30 -56.90
C SER A 575 66.12 -26.74 -57.90
N ALA A 576 65.87 -27.45 -59.00
CA ALA A 576 64.88 -27.04 -60.01
C ALA A 576 63.47 -26.81 -59.42
N TYR A 577 63.12 -27.55 -58.36
CA TYR A 577 61.87 -27.38 -57.61
C TYR A 577 61.84 -26.09 -56.77
N GLU A 578 62.93 -25.75 -56.10
CA GLU A 578 63.03 -24.52 -55.32
C GLU A 578 63.03 -23.27 -56.20
N LYS A 579 63.69 -23.33 -57.37
CA LYS A 579 63.62 -22.29 -58.40
C LYS A 579 62.19 -22.15 -58.95
N GLY A 580 61.50 -23.26 -59.20
CA GLY A 580 60.09 -23.29 -59.56
C GLY A 580 59.18 -22.64 -58.51
N LYS A 581 59.37 -22.94 -57.22
CA LYS A 581 58.60 -22.38 -56.09
C LYS A 581 58.71 -20.87 -55.97
N LEU A 582 59.90 -20.32 -56.21
CA LEU A 582 60.12 -18.88 -56.20
C LEU A 582 59.48 -18.18 -57.41
N VAL A 583 59.56 -18.79 -58.60
CA VAL A 583 58.92 -18.27 -59.82
C VAL A 583 57.39 -18.35 -59.77
N GLY A 584 56.83 -19.42 -59.20
CA GLY A 584 55.38 -19.58 -59.00
C GLY A 584 54.78 -18.58 -58.00
N GLY A 585 55.49 -18.29 -56.91
CA GLY A 585 55.13 -17.24 -55.97
C GLY A 585 55.13 -15.85 -56.61
N ALA A 586 56.14 -15.54 -57.43
CA ALA A 586 56.21 -14.25 -58.14
C ALA A 586 55.13 -14.10 -59.23
N THR A 587 54.67 -15.20 -59.84
CA THR A 587 53.64 -15.16 -60.90
C THR A 587 52.23 -14.93 -60.34
N PHE A 588 51.92 -15.47 -59.16
CA PHE A 588 50.66 -15.18 -58.43
C PHE A 588 50.57 -13.72 -57.96
N ASP A 589 51.69 -13.18 -57.47
CA ASP A 589 51.83 -11.79 -57.05
C ASP A 589 51.51 -10.81 -58.21
N VAL A 590 51.79 -11.18 -59.46
CA VAL A 590 51.45 -10.40 -60.67
C VAL A 590 50.03 -10.67 -61.18
N ALA A 591 49.51 -11.90 -61.08
CA ALA A 591 48.18 -12.26 -61.55
C ALA A 591 47.05 -11.70 -60.66
N SER A 592 47.29 -11.56 -59.35
CA SER A 592 46.32 -11.00 -58.39
C SER A 592 46.05 -9.50 -58.60
N LEU A 593 47.00 -8.77 -59.22
CA LEU A 593 46.87 -7.35 -59.60
C LEU A 593 45.88 -7.10 -60.75
N VAL A 594 45.50 -8.13 -61.54
CA VAL A 594 44.72 -7.96 -62.79
C VAL A 594 43.24 -8.40 -62.65
N LEU A 595 42.86 -9.18 -61.62
CA LEU A 595 41.54 -9.86 -61.56
C LEU A 595 40.64 -9.52 -60.35
N GLY A 596 40.98 -8.52 -59.53
CA GLY A 596 40.33 -8.23 -58.24
C GLY A 596 38.84 -7.82 -58.24
N ALA A 597 38.22 -7.50 -59.38
CA ALA A 597 36.86 -6.92 -59.41
C ALA A 597 35.71 -7.91 -59.64
N LYS A 598 35.95 -9.16 -60.07
CA LYS A 598 34.87 -10.09 -60.51
C LYS A 598 34.46 -11.19 -59.52
N PHE A 599 35.17 -11.37 -58.40
CA PHE A 599 34.84 -12.43 -57.43
C PHE A 599 33.75 -12.01 -56.41
N VAL A 600 33.61 -10.70 -56.15
CA VAL A 600 32.66 -10.14 -55.16
C VAL A 600 31.20 -10.23 -55.63
N SER A 601 30.94 -10.18 -56.94
CA SER A 601 29.56 -10.18 -57.47
C SER A 601 28.89 -11.57 -57.49
N TRP A 602 29.65 -12.66 -57.36
CA TRP A 602 29.11 -14.02 -57.36
C TRP A 602 28.60 -14.44 -55.97
N ALA A 603 29.27 -14.01 -54.89
CA ALA A 603 28.88 -14.35 -53.52
C ALA A 603 27.59 -13.66 -53.05
N GLY A 604 27.33 -12.42 -53.50
CA GLY A 604 26.12 -11.67 -53.09
C GLY A 604 24.81 -12.20 -53.66
N ARG A 605 24.86 -13.07 -54.69
CA ARG A 605 23.66 -13.57 -55.39
C ARG A 605 23.23 -14.97 -54.93
N LEU A 606 24.08 -15.68 -54.17
CA LEU A 606 23.86 -17.08 -53.76
C LEU A 606 23.33 -17.23 -52.33
N PHE A 607 23.43 -16.20 -51.49
CA PHE A 607 23.06 -16.24 -50.07
C PHE A 607 21.95 -15.23 -49.71
N GLY A 608 20.82 -15.27 -50.43
CA GLY A 608 19.64 -14.44 -50.15
C GLY A 608 19.23 -14.47 -48.67
N LEU A 609 19.74 -13.50 -47.91
CA LEU A 609 19.50 -13.28 -46.50
C LEU A 609 19.00 -11.85 -46.38
N GLY A 610 17.69 -11.69 -46.14
CA GLY A 610 17.18 -10.38 -45.70
C GLY A 610 15.68 -10.11 -45.78
N VAL A 611 14.87 -10.76 -46.63
CA VAL A 611 13.52 -10.18 -46.94
C VAL A 611 12.33 -11.14 -46.85
N ALA A 612 12.46 -12.33 -46.29
CA ALA A 612 11.34 -13.30 -46.21
C ALA A 612 10.75 -13.52 -44.80
N ALA A 613 11.41 -13.06 -43.73
CA ALA A 613 10.95 -13.30 -42.36
C ALA A 613 10.03 -12.19 -41.81
N GLU A 614 10.21 -10.93 -42.24
CA GLU A 614 9.45 -9.77 -41.72
C GLU A 614 7.99 -9.75 -42.19
N ALA A 615 7.72 -10.16 -43.44
CA ALA A 615 6.36 -10.18 -43.99
C ALA A 615 5.41 -11.20 -43.31
N GLY A 616 5.97 -12.26 -42.72
CA GLY A 616 5.18 -13.25 -41.96
C GLY A 616 4.81 -12.80 -40.55
N ALA A 617 5.67 -11.99 -39.91
CA ALA A 617 5.44 -11.47 -38.57
C ALA A 617 4.39 -10.35 -38.55
N GLU A 618 4.44 -9.45 -39.53
CA GLU A 618 3.45 -8.36 -39.67
C GLU A 618 2.04 -8.90 -40.00
N ALA A 619 1.94 -9.93 -40.85
CA ALA A 619 0.67 -10.56 -41.16
C ALA A 619 0.03 -11.24 -39.92
N ALA A 620 0.87 -11.83 -39.06
CA ALA A 620 0.41 -12.44 -37.80
C ALA A 620 0.01 -11.39 -36.76
N ALA A 621 0.74 -10.27 -36.65
CA ALA A 621 0.39 -9.15 -35.77
C ALA A 621 -0.94 -8.50 -36.17
N LEU A 622 -1.13 -8.24 -37.46
CA LEU A 622 -2.39 -7.69 -37.98
C LEU A 622 -3.58 -8.64 -37.75
N ALA A 623 -3.37 -9.96 -37.86
CA ALA A 623 -4.41 -10.95 -37.55
C ALA A 623 -4.81 -10.95 -36.06
N ARG A 624 -3.85 -10.79 -35.14
CA ARG A 624 -4.15 -10.64 -33.70
C ARG A 624 -4.88 -9.34 -33.40
N LEU A 625 -4.48 -8.23 -34.03
CA LEU A 625 -5.16 -6.95 -33.87
C LEU A 625 -6.61 -7.00 -34.37
N ARG A 626 -6.88 -7.66 -35.50
CA ARG A 626 -8.25 -7.90 -35.99
C ARG A 626 -9.09 -8.80 -35.09
N ALA A 627 -8.46 -9.69 -34.33
CA ALA A 627 -9.16 -10.52 -33.35
C ALA A 627 -9.60 -9.71 -32.11
N VAL A 628 -8.91 -8.61 -31.81
CA VAL A 628 -9.19 -7.73 -30.67
C VAL A 628 -10.07 -6.54 -31.08
N ILE A 629 -9.87 -6.00 -32.29
CA ILE A 629 -10.56 -4.83 -32.82
C ILE A 629 -11.50 -5.29 -33.95
N ALA A 630 -12.76 -5.53 -33.61
CA ALA A 630 -13.76 -6.00 -34.57
C ALA A 630 -14.21 -4.94 -35.58
N ASP A 631 -14.09 -3.65 -35.24
CA ASP A 631 -14.45 -2.53 -36.12
C ASP A 631 -13.23 -2.12 -36.96
N GLU A 632 -13.26 -2.43 -38.26
CA GLU A 632 -12.15 -2.16 -39.18
C GLU A 632 -11.86 -0.65 -39.29
N ALA A 633 -12.86 0.23 -39.13
CA ALA A 633 -12.64 1.67 -39.16
C ALA A 633 -11.95 2.19 -37.89
N VAL A 634 -12.21 1.55 -36.74
CA VAL A 634 -11.45 1.81 -35.50
C VAL A 634 -10.01 1.28 -35.67
N LEU A 635 -9.84 0.07 -36.20
CA LEU A 635 -8.52 -0.52 -36.45
C LEU A 635 -7.66 0.36 -37.36
N GLU A 636 -8.22 0.85 -38.47
CA GLU A 636 -7.51 1.74 -39.40
C GLU A 636 -7.08 3.05 -38.73
N ARG A 637 -7.95 3.68 -37.93
CA ARG A 637 -7.58 4.90 -37.19
C ARG A 637 -6.49 4.65 -36.15
N LEU A 638 -6.61 3.56 -35.39
CA LEU A 638 -5.63 3.20 -34.36
C LEU A 638 -4.27 2.84 -34.97
N LEU A 639 -4.26 2.13 -36.10
CA LEU A 639 -3.03 1.86 -36.86
C LEU A 639 -2.42 3.16 -37.38
N ALA A 640 -3.22 4.08 -37.91
CA ALA A 640 -2.73 5.38 -38.36
C ALA A 640 -2.12 6.19 -37.20
N ALA A 641 -2.76 6.19 -36.02
CA ALA A 641 -2.25 6.84 -34.82
C ALA A 641 -0.95 6.21 -34.30
N ALA A 642 -0.77 4.90 -34.50
CA ALA A 642 0.48 4.20 -34.24
C ALA A 642 1.53 4.35 -35.35
N GLY A 643 1.29 5.17 -36.39
CA GLY A 643 2.20 5.38 -37.50
C GLY A 643 2.31 4.19 -38.47
N GLY A 644 1.29 3.32 -38.50
CA GLY A 644 1.27 2.08 -39.27
C GLY A 644 2.00 0.89 -38.61
N ASP A 645 2.58 1.09 -37.42
CA ASP A 645 3.32 0.05 -36.70
C ASP A 645 2.37 -0.83 -35.87
N THR A 646 2.16 -2.07 -36.33
CA THR A 646 1.31 -3.07 -35.66
C THR A 646 1.81 -3.44 -34.26
N VAL A 647 3.14 -3.43 -34.01
CA VAL A 647 3.74 -3.74 -32.71
C VAL A 647 3.62 -2.54 -31.76
N LYS A 648 3.73 -1.31 -32.28
CA LYS A 648 3.41 -0.11 -31.51
C LYS A 648 1.94 -0.11 -31.09
N LEU A 649 1.02 -0.46 -32.00
CA LEU A 649 -0.39 -0.57 -31.69
C LEU A 649 -0.68 -1.66 -30.65
N GLU A 650 -0.07 -2.85 -30.76
CA GLU A 650 -0.18 -3.91 -29.74
C GLU A 650 0.28 -3.42 -28.35
N ARG A 651 1.40 -2.67 -28.28
CA ARG A 651 1.89 -2.07 -27.02
C ARG A 651 0.97 -1.00 -26.47
N MET A 652 0.41 -0.15 -27.33
CA MET A 652 -0.55 0.88 -26.92
C MET A 652 -1.84 0.27 -26.39
N LEU A 653 -2.36 -0.75 -27.06
CA LEU A 653 -3.51 -1.53 -26.60
C LEU A 653 -3.23 -2.17 -25.24
N ALA A 654 -2.06 -2.78 -25.05
CA ALA A 654 -1.68 -3.33 -23.75
C ALA A 654 -1.62 -2.25 -22.65
N GLY A 655 -1.12 -1.05 -22.98
CA GLY A 655 -1.09 0.10 -22.06
C GLY A 655 -2.47 0.57 -21.58
N VAL A 656 -3.53 0.29 -22.35
CA VAL A 656 -4.93 0.60 -21.99
C VAL A 656 -5.75 -0.65 -21.63
N GLY A 657 -5.10 -1.75 -21.22
CA GLY A 657 -5.80 -2.97 -20.80
C GLY A 657 -6.52 -3.72 -21.92
N GLY A 658 -5.96 -3.66 -23.14
CA GLY A 658 -6.54 -4.27 -24.34
C GLY A 658 -7.82 -3.60 -24.84
N ASP A 659 -8.17 -2.41 -24.34
CA ASP A 659 -9.39 -1.70 -24.69
C ASP A 659 -9.21 -0.81 -25.93
N ALA A 660 -9.62 -1.34 -27.09
CA ALA A 660 -9.58 -0.59 -28.35
C ALA A 660 -10.42 0.70 -28.33
N GLY A 661 -11.55 0.71 -27.61
CA GLY A 661 -12.37 1.90 -27.44
C GLY A 661 -11.68 2.94 -26.58
N GLY A 662 -11.03 2.51 -25.49
CA GLY A 662 -10.20 3.37 -24.65
C GLY A 662 -9.03 3.98 -25.40
N LEU A 663 -8.33 3.20 -26.23
CA LEU A 663 -7.26 3.74 -27.07
C LEU A 663 -7.79 4.74 -28.11
N ASP A 664 -8.95 4.47 -28.73
CA ASP A 664 -9.57 5.39 -29.69
C ASP A 664 -10.07 6.69 -29.02
N ASP A 665 -10.50 6.63 -27.75
CA ASP A 665 -10.77 7.81 -26.92
C ASP A 665 -9.48 8.63 -26.70
N LEU A 666 -8.34 8.00 -26.37
CA LEU A 666 -7.06 8.70 -26.24
C LEU A 666 -6.59 9.33 -27.55
N VAL A 667 -6.78 8.65 -28.69
CA VAL A 667 -6.47 9.20 -30.02
C VAL A 667 -7.30 10.45 -30.30
N ARG A 668 -8.60 10.43 -29.94
CA ARG A 668 -9.47 11.61 -30.08
C ARG A 668 -9.06 12.73 -29.13
N ALA A 669 -8.75 12.41 -27.87
CA ALA A 669 -8.34 13.38 -26.86
C ALA A 669 -7.07 14.15 -27.23
N THR A 670 -6.14 13.46 -27.88
CA THR A 670 -4.84 14.01 -28.27
C THR A 670 -4.86 14.65 -29.65
N GLY A 671 -6.01 14.69 -30.32
CA GLY A 671 -6.15 15.22 -31.68
C GLY A 671 -5.32 14.46 -32.72
N GLY A 672 -4.95 13.20 -32.43
CA GLY A 672 -4.03 12.42 -33.25
C GLY A 672 -2.55 12.82 -33.12
N ASP A 673 -2.17 13.67 -32.16
CA ASP A 673 -0.77 13.97 -31.88
C ASP A 673 -0.09 12.74 -31.25
N ALA A 674 0.92 12.22 -31.93
CA ALA A 674 1.59 10.98 -31.53
C ALA A 674 2.33 11.09 -30.19
N ALA A 675 2.88 12.27 -29.85
CA ALA A 675 3.61 12.45 -28.59
C ALA A 675 2.65 12.56 -27.41
N LEU A 676 1.56 13.31 -27.56
CA LEU A 676 0.50 13.38 -26.55
C LEU A 676 -0.20 12.02 -26.37
N LEU A 677 -0.37 11.27 -27.46
CA LEU A 677 -0.90 9.91 -27.40
C LEU A 677 0.02 8.96 -26.65
N ASP A 678 1.32 8.98 -26.95
CA ASP A 678 2.32 8.18 -26.23
C ASP A 678 2.32 8.52 -24.73
N GLU A 679 2.21 9.80 -24.37
CA GLU A 679 2.11 10.26 -22.98
C GLU A 679 0.80 9.81 -22.30
N ALA A 680 -0.35 9.96 -22.97
CA ALA A 680 -1.65 9.57 -22.42
C ALA A 680 -1.76 8.05 -22.22
N VAL A 681 -1.22 7.26 -23.15
CA VAL A 681 -1.11 5.80 -23.02
C VAL A 681 -0.17 5.43 -21.88
N ALA A 682 0.98 6.10 -21.74
CA ALA A 682 1.90 5.84 -20.63
C ALA A 682 1.29 6.16 -19.27
N ASN A 683 0.55 7.26 -19.15
CA ASN A 683 -0.18 7.62 -17.93
C ASN A 683 -1.26 6.58 -17.60
N THR A 684 -2.01 6.11 -18.60
CA THR A 684 -3.02 5.06 -18.42
C THR A 684 -2.38 3.73 -17.99
N ALA A 685 -1.25 3.35 -18.59
CA ALA A 685 -0.48 2.16 -18.22
C ALA A 685 0.08 2.25 -16.80
N LYS A 686 0.52 3.46 -16.39
CA LYS A 686 0.99 3.72 -15.03
C LYS A 686 -0.14 3.53 -14.01
N VAL A 687 -1.30 4.13 -14.24
CA VAL A 687 -2.48 3.96 -13.36
C VAL A 687 -2.86 2.48 -13.28
N ARG A 688 -2.89 1.78 -14.42
CA ARG A 688 -3.13 0.33 -14.47
C ARG A 688 -2.13 -0.45 -13.61
N ALA A 689 -0.83 -0.18 -13.75
CA ALA A 689 0.21 -0.86 -12.98
C ALA A 689 0.09 -0.59 -11.47
N GLN A 690 -0.21 0.66 -11.08
CA GLN A 690 -0.47 1.02 -9.69
C GLN A 690 -1.71 0.30 -9.13
N THR A 691 -2.76 0.15 -9.94
CA THR A 691 -3.95 -0.62 -9.56
C THR A 691 -3.62 -2.11 -9.37
N VAL A 692 -2.84 -2.71 -10.27
CA VAL A 692 -2.39 -4.11 -10.13
C VAL A 692 -1.50 -4.28 -8.90
N GLU A 693 -0.56 -3.36 -8.65
CA GLU A 693 0.30 -3.38 -7.46
C GLU A 693 -0.52 -3.27 -6.16
N ALA A 694 -1.44 -2.30 -6.09
CA ALA A 694 -2.30 -2.09 -4.94
C ALA A 694 -3.24 -3.29 -4.67
N LEU A 695 -3.70 -3.98 -5.72
CA LEU A 695 -4.57 -5.15 -5.60
C LEU A 695 -3.80 -6.46 -5.39
N GLY A 696 -2.57 -6.56 -5.92
CA GLY A 696 -1.74 -7.77 -5.95
C GLY A 696 -1.27 -8.25 -4.58
N ASP A 697 -1.21 -7.37 -3.59
CA ASP A 697 -0.88 -7.71 -2.20
C ASP A 697 -2.03 -8.38 -1.44
N ALA A 698 -3.24 -8.43 -1.99
CA ALA A 698 -4.31 -9.21 -1.37
C ALA A 698 -5.08 -10.03 -2.39
N LYS A 699 -4.74 -11.32 -2.42
CA LYS A 699 -5.63 -12.35 -2.94
C LYS A 699 -6.87 -12.43 -2.05
N PRO A 700 -8.06 -12.70 -2.61
CA PRO A 700 -9.14 -13.25 -1.79
C PRO A 700 -8.63 -14.53 -1.08
N ALA A 701 -9.12 -14.80 0.13
CA ALA A 701 -8.65 -15.92 0.93
C ALA A 701 -8.80 -17.28 0.22
N THR A 702 -9.74 -17.40 -0.72
CA THR A 702 -10.03 -18.63 -1.47
C THR A 702 -10.68 -18.32 -2.83
N PRO A 703 -10.17 -18.82 -3.98
CA PRO A 703 -10.89 -18.80 -5.26
C PRO A 703 -12.27 -19.47 -5.14
N ILE A 704 -13.30 -18.95 -5.80
CA ILE A 704 -14.68 -19.46 -5.66
C ILE A 704 -14.85 -20.96 -5.99
N GLY A 705 -13.99 -21.53 -6.85
CA GLY A 705 -13.95 -22.95 -7.15
C GLY A 705 -13.28 -23.83 -6.08
N GLU A 706 -12.55 -23.22 -5.15
CA GLU A 706 -11.89 -23.87 -4.01
C GLU A 706 -12.68 -23.70 -2.70
N ILE A 707 -13.78 -22.93 -2.74
CA ILE A 707 -14.72 -22.79 -1.63
C ILE A 707 -15.48 -24.12 -1.50
N GLY A 708 -15.19 -24.86 -0.43
CA GLY A 708 -15.82 -26.15 -0.17
C GLY A 708 -17.35 -26.04 -0.06
N PRO A 709 -18.10 -27.10 -0.41
CA PRO A 709 -19.57 -27.12 -0.30
C PRO A 709 -20.05 -27.07 1.16
N ASP A 710 -19.14 -27.17 2.13
CA ASP A 710 -19.35 -26.96 3.56
C ASP A 710 -19.23 -25.48 3.96
N GLN A 711 -18.56 -24.66 3.15
CA GLN A 711 -18.48 -23.22 3.37
C GLN A 711 -19.74 -22.51 2.88
N PRO A 712 -20.13 -21.39 3.50
CA PRO A 712 -21.43 -20.82 3.24
C PRO A 712 -21.66 -20.29 1.81
N LEU A 713 -20.64 -19.67 1.18
CA LEU A 713 -20.68 -19.31 -0.24
C LEU A 713 -20.73 -20.55 -1.15
N GLY A 714 -20.07 -21.65 -0.77
CA GLY A 714 -20.09 -22.92 -1.50
C GLY A 714 -21.48 -23.59 -1.46
N GLN A 715 -22.15 -23.56 -0.30
CA GLN A 715 -23.53 -24.04 -0.14
C GLN A 715 -24.51 -23.25 -1.00
N ALA A 716 -24.35 -21.93 -1.03
CA ALA A 716 -25.17 -21.05 -1.84
C ALA A 716 -24.94 -21.21 -3.35
N MET A 717 -23.69 -21.36 -3.77
CA MET A 717 -23.37 -21.65 -5.17
C MET A 717 -23.93 -23.00 -5.59
N ALA A 718 -23.86 -24.03 -4.75
CA ALA A 718 -24.49 -25.32 -5.00
C ALA A 718 -26.02 -25.22 -5.10
N LEU A 719 -26.65 -24.35 -4.29
CA LEU A 719 -28.08 -24.08 -4.39
C LEU A 719 -28.42 -23.43 -5.73
N PHE A 720 -27.73 -22.36 -6.14
CA PHE A 720 -27.96 -21.73 -7.45
C PHE A 720 -27.62 -22.67 -8.60
N ASP A 721 -26.57 -23.48 -8.52
CA ASP A 721 -26.24 -24.49 -9.53
C ASP A 721 -27.40 -25.49 -9.70
N SER A 722 -28.19 -25.75 -8.65
CA SER A 722 -29.36 -26.64 -8.71
C SER A 722 -30.66 -25.96 -9.15
N THR A 723 -30.87 -24.67 -8.82
CA THR A 723 -32.14 -23.96 -9.06
C THR A 723 -32.09 -22.99 -10.24
N ASN A 724 -30.93 -22.39 -10.52
CA ASN A 724 -30.69 -21.45 -11.61
C ASN A 724 -29.21 -21.49 -12.06
N PRO A 725 -28.80 -22.52 -12.84
CA PRO A 725 -27.40 -22.75 -13.22
C PRO A 725 -26.75 -21.58 -13.98
N GLN A 726 -27.55 -20.84 -14.74
CA GLN A 726 -27.07 -19.66 -15.47
C GLN A 726 -26.72 -18.52 -14.50
N MET A 727 -27.53 -18.30 -13.46
CA MET A 727 -27.22 -17.33 -12.40
C MET A 727 -25.96 -17.73 -11.62
N ALA A 728 -25.79 -19.01 -11.31
CA ALA A 728 -24.56 -19.48 -10.65
C ALA A 728 -23.30 -19.22 -11.50
N LYS A 729 -23.39 -19.45 -12.82
CA LYS A 729 -22.33 -19.12 -13.77
C LYS A 729 -22.04 -17.61 -13.81
N ASP A 730 -23.08 -16.78 -13.89
CA ASP A 730 -22.94 -15.32 -13.97
C ASP A 730 -22.37 -14.73 -12.67
N LEU A 731 -22.78 -15.25 -11.50
CA LEU A 731 -22.23 -14.90 -10.20
C LEU A 731 -20.75 -15.27 -10.07
N ARG A 732 -20.36 -16.44 -10.59
CA ARG A 732 -18.95 -16.88 -10.61
C ARG A 732 -18.09 -15.93 -11.43
N VAL A 733 -18.56 -15.56 -12.62
CA VAL A 733 -17.88 -14.60 -13.51
C VAL A 733 -17.74 -13.23 -12.83
N ALA A 734 -18.79 -12.74 -12.17
CA ALA A 734 -18.76 -11.46 -11.47
C ALA A 734 -17.76 -11.47 -10.29
N TYR A 735 -17.77 -12.53 -9.48
CA TYR A 735 -16.86 -12.68 -8.35
C TYR A 735 -15.39 -12.79 -8.78
N GLU A 736 -15.10 -13.64 -9.78
CA GLU A 736 -13.76 -13.79 -10.33
C GLU A 736 -13.23 -12.46 -10.89
N ALA A 737 -14.07 -11.68 -11.56
CA ALA A 737 -13.67 -10.40 -12.12
C ALA A 737 -13.36 -9.31 -11.09
N LEU A 738 -14.08 -9.29 -9.96
CA LEU A 738 -13.84 -8.34 -8.88
C LEU A 738 -12.64 -8.70 -8.01
N THR A 739 -12.24 -9.97 -8.03
CA THR A 739 -11.06 -10.47 -7.32
C THR A 739 -9.82 -10.55 -8.20
N ASP A 740 -9.98 -10.44 -9.52
CA ASP A 740 -8.88 -10.37 -10.48
C ASP A 740 -8.34 -8.94 -10.62
N ALA A 741 -7.15 -8.72 -10.07
CA ALA A 741 -6.46 -7.43 -10.09
C ALA A 741 -6.32 -6.85 -11.50
N GLU A 742 -6.07 -7.70 -12.50
CA GLU A 742 -5.90 -7.28 -13.89
C GLU A 742 -7.23 -6.79 -14.50
N THR A 743 -8.35 -7.48 -14.24
CA THR A 743 -9.68 -7.06 -14.72
C THR A 743 -10.14 -5.75 -14.10
N VAL A 744 -9.87 -5.55 -12.80
CA VAL A 744 -10.14 -4.27 -12.13
C VAL A 744 -9.25 -3.17 -12.71
N ALA A 745 -7.95 -3.43 -12.86
CA ALA A 745 -7.00 -2.47 -13.42
C ALA A 745 -7.32 -2.07 -14.86
N ASP A 746 -7.75 -3.01 -15.70
CA ASP A 746 -8.22 -2.73 -17.06
C ASP A 746 -9.44 -1.81 -17.07
N THR A 747 -10.37 -2.01 -16.12
CA THR A 747 -11.58 -1.17 -16.00
C THR A 747 -11.21 0.24 -15.55
N VAL A 748 -10.33 0.36 -14.56
CA VAL A 748 -9.78 1.66 -14.12
C VAL A 748 -9.05 2.38 -15.26
N ALA A 749 -8.20 1.67 -16.00
CA ALA A 749 -7.47 2.22 -17.14
C ALA A 749 -8.42 2.78 -18.21
N ARG A 750 -9.54 2.09 -18.46
CA ARG A 750 -10.59 2.56 -19.36
C ARG A 750 -11.26 3.83 -18.87
N VAL A 751 -11.60 3.91 -17.59
CA VAL A 751 -12.17 5.13 -16.98
C VAL A 751 -11.19 6.28 -17.12
N GLN A 752 -9.89 6.04 -16.85
CA GLN A 752 -8.85 7.05 -17.01
C GLN A 752 -8.73 7.55 -18.46
N ALA A 753 -8.72 6.64 -19.44
CA ALA A 753 -8.68 7.00 -20.85
C ALA A 753 -9.90 7.85 -21.25
N ARG A 754 -11.08 7.50 -20.73
CA ARG A 754 -12.31 8.26 -20.98
C ARG A 754 -12.29 9.63 -20.31
N ALA A 755 -11.72 9.74 -19.10
CA ALA A 755 -11.57 11.01 -18.39
C ALA A 755 -10.70 12.00 -19.18
N ILE A 756 -9.59 11.51 -19.74
CA ILE A 756 -8.69 12.29 -20.59
C ILE A 756 -9.43 12.80 -21.85
N ASP A 757 -10.25 11.95 -22.47
CA ASP A 757 -11.08 12.33 -23.61
C ASP A 757 -12.17 13.36 -23.28
N LEU A 758 -12.88 13.19 -22.16
CA LEU A 758 -13.87 14.16 -21.71
C LEU A 758 -13.21 15.51 -21.39
N ALA A 759 -12.07 15.52 -20.70
CA ALA A 759 -11.31 16.73 -20.40
C ALA A 759 -10.87 17.45 -21.69
N ALA A 760 -10.37 16.71 -22.69
CA ALA A 760 -9.95 17.28 -23.96
C ALA A 760 -11.11 17.88 -24.77
N ARG A 761 -12.30 17.27 -24.74
CA ARG A 761 -13.52 17.79 -25.39
C ARG A 761 -14.18 18.93 -24.63
N GLY A 762 -13.95 18.99 -23.32
CA GLY A 762 -14.73 19.74 -22.35
C GLY A 762 -14.20 21.11 -21.97
N VAL A 763 -13.11 21.61 -22.59
CA VAL A 763 -12.53 22.93 -22.27
C VAL A 763 -13.61 24.03 -22.42
N GLY A 764 -14.23 24.43 -21.30
CA GLY A 764 -15.25 25.47 -21.21
C GLY A 764 -16.72 25.04 -21.13
N LYS A 765 -17.07 23.74 -21.00
CA LYS A 765 -18.46 23.31 -20.76
C LYS A 765 -18.55 22.25 -19.65
N PRO A 766 -19.38 22.44 -18.61
CA PRO A 766 -19.54 21.47 -17.54
C PRO A 766 -20.23 20.19 -18.05
N PHE A 767 -19.84 19.04 -17.50
CA PHE A 767 -20.59 17.79 -17.66
C PHE A 767 -21.77 17.80 -16.69
N GLU A 768 -22.99 17.72 -17.21
CA GLU A 768 -24.22 17.82 -16.41
C GLU A 768 -24.86 16.45 -16.21
N VAL A 769 -25.14 16.09 -14.96
CA VAL A 769 -25.85 14.85 -14.62
C VAL A 769 -26.99 15.11 -13.64
N ALA A 770 -28.16 14.54 -13.92
CA ALA A 770 -29.32 14.63 -13.06
C ALA A 770 -29.27 13.55 -11.96
N LEU A 771 -29.37 13.98 -10.70
CA LEU A 771 -29.36 13.17 -9.49
C LEU A 771 -30.70 13.29 -8.78
N ARG A 772 -31.35 12.20 -8.41
CA ARG A 772 -32.63 12.16 -7.68
C ARG A 772 -32.36 11.74 -6.26
N SER A 773 -32.65 12.62 -5.31
CA SER A 773 -32.63 12.26 -3.90
C SER A 773 -33.63 11.13 -3.63
N VAL A 774 -33.16 10.04 -3.03
CA VAL A 774 -34.00 8.88 -2.68
C VAL A 774 -35.06 9.24 -1.66
N THR A 775 -34.79 10.23 -0.80
CA THR A 775 -35.63 10.54 0.35
C THR A 775 -36.77 11.49 0.05
N ASP A 776 -36.60 12.41 -0.90
CA ASP A 776 -37.64 13.39 -1.27
C ASP A 776 -37.98 13.40 -2.78
N GLY A 777 -37.33 12.54 -3.58
CA GLY A 777 -37.58 12.39 -5.01
C GLY A 777 -37.13 13.57 -5.87
N ARG A 778 -36.48 14.59 -5.29
CA ARG A 778 -36.09 15.80 -6.02
C ARG A 778 -34.92 15.53 -6.95
N ILE A 779 -34.99 16.11 -8.15
CA ILE A 779 -33.92 16.04 -9.16
C ILE A 779 -33.02 17.28 -9.02
N VAL A 780 -31.72 17.05 -8.95
CA VAL A 780 -30.65 18.05 -8.87
C VAL A 780 -29.69 17.82 -10.03
N THR A 781 -29.30 18.88 -10.73
CA THR A 781 -28.22 18.80 -11.73
C THR A 781 -26.88 19.04 -11.06
N LEU A 782 -25.99 18.06 -11.14
CA LEU A 782 -24.58 18.16 -10.81
C LEU A 782 -23.82 18.64 -12.04
N HIS A 783 -22.96 19.65 -11.86
CA HIS A 783 -22.08 20.18 -12.89
C HIS A 783 -20.66 19.79 -12.52
N LEU A 784 -19.99 19.04 -13.39
CA LEU A 784 -18.61 18.61 -13.22
C LEU A 784 -17.69 19.44 -14.13
N ASP A 785 -16.66 20.06 -13.55
CA ASP A 785 -15.58 20.76 -14.24
C ASP A 785 -14.61 19.75 -14.84
N LEU A 786 -14.72 19.54 -16.15
CA LEU A 786 -13.85 18.64 -16.89
C LEU A 786 -12.39 19.12 -16.96
N GLY A 787 -12.08 20.34 -16.53
CA GLY A 787 -10.71 20.82 -16.33
C GLY A 787 -10.06 20.30 -15.05
N ASP A 788 -10.86 19.89 -14.06
CA ASP A 788 -10.40 19.19 -12.87
C ASP A 788 -10.30 17.68 -13.14
N LYS A 789 -9.18 17.07 -12.74
CA LYS A 789 -8.88 15.66 -13.06
C LYS A 789 -9.84 14.70 -12.36
N ALA A 790 -10.21 15.01 -11.13
CA ALA A 790 -11.08 14.18 -10.34
C ALA A 790 -12.52 14.27 -10.84
N GLU A 791 -12.97 15.46 -11.20
CA GLU A 791 -14.32 15.69 -11.73
C GLU A 791 -14.45 15.07 -13.13
N ALA A 792 -13.40 15.14 -13.95
CA ALA A 792 -13.32 14.42 -15.23
C ALA A 792 -13.32 12.90 -15.04
N PHE A 793 -12.67 12.37 -14.00
CA PHE A 793 -12.67 10.94 -13.68
C PHE A 793 -14.07 10.47 -13.25
N LEU A 794 -14.73 11.19 -12.34
CA LEU A 794 -16.11 10.90 -11.96
C LEU A 794 -17.08 11.01 -13.15
N ALA A 795 -16.93 12.04 -13.99
CA ALA A 795 -17.70 12.18 -15.22
C ALA A 795 -17.50 10.99 -16.16
N ALA A 796 -16.28 10.46 -16.26
CA ALA A 796 -15.98 9.27 -17.03
C ALA A 796 -16.61 7.99 -16.46
N VAL A 797 -16.60 7.79 -15.14
CA VAL A 797 -17.31 6.68 -14.48
C VAL A 797 -18.81 6.75 -14.80
N LEU A 798 -19.39 7.95 -14.66
CA LEU A 798 -20.81 8.20 -14.91
C LEU A 798 -21.18 7.97 -16.38
N ASP A 799 -20.39 8.49 -17.32
CA ASP A 799 -20.59 8.32 -18.77
C ASP A 799 -20.44 6.86 -19.20
N LEU A 800 -19.42 6.15 -18.69
CA LEU A 800 -19.18 4.73 -19.01
C LEU A 800 -20.23 3.80 -18.42
N SER A 801 -20.84 4.16 -17.29
CA SER A 801 -21.96 3.42 -16.71
C SER A 801 -23.21 3.44 -17.61
N LYS A 802 -23.17 4.15 -18.75
CA LYS A 802 -24.20 4.18 -19.80
C LYS A 802 -25.61 4.34 -19.24
N LYS A 803 -25.78 5.36 -18.42
CA LYS A 803 -27.11 5.92 -18.25
C LYS A 803 -27.54 6.43 -19.63
N ALA A 804 -28.69 5.95 -20.10
CA ALA A 804 -29.38 6.68 -21.15
C ALA A 804 -29.46 8.16 -20.72
N PRO A 805 -29.38 9.13 -21.64
CA PRO A 805 -29.38 10.56 -21.32
C PRO A 805 -30.55 11.05 -20.44
N ASP A 806 -31.53 10.19 -20.14
CA ASP A 806 -32.71 10.45 -19.32
C ASP A 806 -32.70 9.74 -17.93
N GLU A 807 -31.66 8.97 -17.57
CA GLU A 807 -31.69 8.11 -16.38
C GLU A 807 -31.13 8.79 -15.12
N VAL A 808 -32.05 9.22 -14.25
CA VAL A 808 -31.70 9.93 -13.00
C VAL A 808 -31.02 9.00 -12.00
N ILE A 809 -29.84 9.38 -11.49
CA ILE A 809 -29.07 8.60 -10.49
C ILE A 809 -29.64 8.84 -9.11
N ASN A 810 -29.92 7.78 -8.37
CA ASN A 810 -30.45 7.95 -7.03
C ASN A 810 -29.35 8.38 -6.06
N LEU A 811 -29.60 9.42 -5.27
CA LEU A 811 -28.66 9.96 -4.32
C LEU A 811 -29.10 9.68 -2.90
N LEU A 812 -28.18 9.16 -2.09
CA LEU A 812 -28.38 8.97 -0.66
C LEU A 812 -27.75 10.17 0.07
N PRO A 813 -28.55 11.05 0.70
CA PRO A 813 -27.99 12.15 1.47
C PRO A 813 -27.33 11.62 2.75
N GLY A 814 -26.14 12.13 3.09
CA GLY A 814 -25.50 11.84 4.37
C GLY A 814 -26.40 12.22 5.55
N GLN A 815 -26.57 11.31 6.51
CA GLN A 815 -27.41 11.39 7.73
C GLN A 815 -28.92 11.12 7.62
N LEU A 816 -29.41 10.39 6.62
CA LEU A 816 -30.79 9.90 6.70
C LEU A 816 -30.90 8.54 7.39
N GLU A 817 -31.87 8.44 8.31
CA GLU A 817 -32.32 7.24 9.05
C GLU A 817 -32.91 6.15 8.11
N LEU A 818 -32.30 5.90 6.96
CA LEU A 818 -32.57 4.68 6.22
C LEU A 818 -31.96 3.54 7.04
N THR A 819 -32.78 2.93 7.88
CA THR A 819 -32.43 1.64 8.49
C THR A 819 -31.99 0.72 7.36
N GLU A 820 -30.97 -0.09 7.60
CA GLU A 820 -30.45 -1.06 6.64
C GLU A 820 -31.56 -1.80 5.85
N PRO A 821 -32.65 -2.31 6.48
CA PRO A 821 -33.78 -2.91 5.76
C PRO A 821 -34.51 -1.99 4.76
N ALA A 822 -34.65 -0.70 5.06
CA ALA A 822 -35.33 0.27 4.22
C ALA A 822 -34.46 0.65 3.00
N PHE A 823 -33.15 0.81 3.21
CA PHE A 823 -32.20 0.98 2.10
C PHE A 823 -32.27 -0.21 1.13
N PHE A 824 -32.29 -1.43 1.67
CA PHE A 824 -32.40 -2.63 0.86
C PHE A 824 -33.72 -2.71 0.10
N ALA A 825 -34.85 -2.51 0.77
CA ALA A 825 -36.18 -2.58 0.14
C ALA A 825 -36.34 -1.50 -0.95
N ASP A 826 -35.85 -0.29 -0.70
CA ASP A 826 -36.18 0.85 -1.54
C ASP A 826 -35.16 1.20 -2.61
N VAL A 827 -33.91 0.75 -2.50
CA VAL A 827 -32.84 1.10 -3.45
C VAL A 827 -32.25 -0.16 -4.08
N VAL A 828 -31.77 -1.10 -3.27
CA VAL A 828 -31.09 -2.31 -3.74
C VAL A 828 -32.06 -3.26 -4.44
N THR A 829 -33.24 -3.49 -3.86
CA THR A 829 -34.24 -4.43 -4.39
C THR A 829 -34.80 -3.94 -5.74
N LYS A 830 -34.82 -2.62 -5.94
CA LYS A 830 -35.23 -1.99 -7.21
C LYS A 830 -34.09 -1.99 -8.24
N GLY A 831 -32.87 -2.36 -7.82
CA GLY A 831 -31.65 -2.31 -8.63
C GLY A 831 -31.41 -0.93 -9.22
N GLU A 832 -31.66 0.11 -8.44
CA GLU A 832 -31.40 1.48 -8.86
C GLU A 832 -29.90 1.76 -8.64
N SER A 833 -29.22 2.30 -9.66
CA SER A 833 -27.85 2.79 -9.47
C SER A 833 -27.89 3.99 -8.53
N PHE A 834 -27.09 3.96 -7.47
CA PHE A 834 -27.03 5.01 -6.48
C PHE A 834 -25.63 5.59 -6.33
N LEU A 835 -25.58 6.86 -5.91
CA LEU A 835 -24.37 7.54 -5.48
C LEU A 835 -24.49 7.75 -3.97
N ASP A 836 -23.65 7.04 -3.20
CA ASP A 836 -23.63 7.03 -1.74
C ASP A 836 -22.75 8.16 -1.16
N ILE A 837 -23.35 9.27 -0.72
CA ILE A 837 -22.62 10.39 -0.10
C ILE A 837 -22.29 10.13 1.39
N SER A 838 -22.58 8.95 1.94
CA SER A 838 -22.40 8.66 3.38
C SER A 838 -20.95 8.74 3.89
N ALA A 839 -19.96 8.89 3.01
CA ALA A 839 -18.53 8.95 3.32
C ALA A 839 -18.09 10.09 4.27
N ILE A 840 -18.97 11.05 4.60
CA ILE A 840 -18.61 12.30 5.30
C ILE A 840 -19.39 12.47 6.61
N VAL A 841 -19.49 11.41 7.41
CA VAL A 841 -19.57 11.59 8.87
C VAL A 841 -18.33 10.93 9.44
N LYS A 842 -17.52 11.70 10.18
CA LYS A 842 -16.20 11.35 10.76
C LYS A 842 -16.17 10.07 11.63
N THR A 843 -17.25 9.30 11.69
CA THR A 843 -17.42 8.07 12.46
C THR A 843 -17.21 6.79 11.64
N ALA A 844 -17.18 6.82 10.31
CA ALA A 844 -16.81 5.65 9.49
C ALA A 844 -16.23 6.08 8.11
N PRO A 845 -14.90 6.03 7.89
CA PRO A 845 -14.25 6.42 6.63
C PRO A 845 -14.52 5.48 5.44
N GLU A 846 -15.51 4.61 5.51
CA GLU A 846 -15.36 3.28 4.91
C GLU A 846 -15.98 3.11 3.50
N HIS A 847 -16.84 4.01 3.02
CA HIS A 847 -17.63 3.75 1.80
C HIS A 847 -17.73 4.95 0.84
N GLY A 848 -17.09 4.87 -0.34
CA GLY A 848 -17.14 5.90 -1.39
C GLY A 848 -18.03 5.51 -2.58
N ALA A 849 -19.01 6.35 -2.95
CA ALA A 849 -20.01 6.09 -3.99
C ALA A 849 -19.51 5.67 -5.37
N ALA A 850 -18.42 6.29 -5.85
CA ALA A 850 -17.91 5.99 -7.19
C ALA A 850 -17.32 4.58 -7.26
N THR A 851 -16.97 4.00 -6.11
CA THR A 851 -16.51 2.61 -5.98
C THR A 851 -17.59 1.63 -6.42
N HIS A 852 -18.86 1.88 -6.07
CA HIS A 852 -19.97 1.03 -6.50
C HIS A 852 -20.22 1.10 -8.01
N LEU A 853 -20.13 2.30 -8.59
CA LEU A 853 -20.23 2.46 -10.05
C LEU A 853 -19.05 1.79 -10.77
N LEU A 854 -17.85 1.85 -10.19
CA LEU A 854 -16.68 1.17 -10.73
C LEU A 854 -16.81 -0.36 -10.61
N GLN A 855 -17.32 -0.88 -9.49
CA GLN A 855 -17.65 -2.30 -9.32
C GLN A 855 -18.65 -2.76 -10.39
N ASP A 856 -19.68 -1.97 -10.65
CA ASP A 856 -20.66 -2.26 -11.71
C ASP A 856 -19.99 -2.37 -13.08
N LEU A 857 -19.08 -1.44 -13.40
CA LEU A 857 -18.33 -1.46 -14.65
C LEU A 857 -17.45 -2.71 -14.79
N VAL A 858 -16.82 -3.15 -13.69
CA VAL A 858 -16.03 -4.38 -13.66
C VAL A 858 -16.93 -5.60 -13.93
N VAL A 859 -18.06 -5.69 -13.22
CA VAL A 859 -19.03 -6.80 -13.35
C VAL A 859 -19.65 -6.82 -14.73
N ASP A 860 -20.12 -5.68 -15.24
CA ASP A 860 -20.71 -5.55 -16.58
C ASP A 860 -19.75 -6.03 -17.66
N ARG A 861 -18.47 -5.63 -17.57
CA ARG A 861 -17.44 -6.04 -18.53
C ARG A 861 -17.20 -7.55 -18.48
N ALA A 862 -17.15 -8.13 -17.29
CA ALA A 862 -16.94 -9.55 -17.11
C ALA A 862 -18.10 -10.39 -17.63
N LEU A 863 -19.33 -9.99 -17.29
CA LEU A 863 -20.56 -10.65 -17.76
C LEU A 863 -20.69 -10.55 -19.29
N ALA A 864 -20.41 -9.39 -19.88
CA ALA A 864 -20.44 -9.23 -21.34
C ALA A 864 -19.40 -10.14 -22.03
N ARG A 865 -18.18 -10.25 -21.48
CA ARG A 865 -17.12 -11.13 -22.00
C ARG A 865 -17.49 -12.62 -21.89
N SER A 866 -18.24 -13.01 -20.87
CA SER A 866 -18.70 -14.40 -20.70
C SER A 866 -19.90 -14.76 -21.58
N GLY A 867 -20.42 -13.79 -22.35
CA GLY A 867 -21.61 -13.92 -23.18
C GLY A 867 -22.93 -13.79 -22.42
N SER A 868 -22.88 -13.39 -21.15
CA SER A 868 -24.09 -13.11 -20.36
C SER A 868 -24.80 -11.86 -20.90
N GLN A 869 -26.12 -11.88 -20.83
CA GLN A 869 -26.97 -10.72 -21.14
C GLN A 869 -27.28 -9.90 -19.88
N LEU A 870 -26.83 -10.36 -18.70
CA LEU A 870 -26.99 -9.64 -17.45
C LEU A 870 -26.00 -8.48 -17.37
N THR A 871 -26.50 -7.34 -16.90
CA THR A 871 -25.66 -6.26 -16.35
C THR A 871 -25.50 -6.49 -14.85
N GLY A 872 -24.51 -5.90 -14.19
CA GLY A 872 -24.36 -5.87 -12.73
C GLY A 872 -25.63 -5.36 -12.05
N ARG A 873 -26.33 -4.42 -12.69
CA ARG A 873 -27.69 -4.00 -12.28
C ARG A 873 -28.70 -5.15 -12.35
N ALA A 874 -28.82 -5.82 -13.49
CA ALA A 874 -29.76 -6.93 -13.65
C ALA A 874 -29.40 -8.12 -12.75
N LEU A 875 -28.11 -8.32 -12.49
CA LEU A 875 -27.59 -9.30 -11.54
C LEU A 875 -28.08 -8.98 -10.12
N ARG A 876 -27.90 -7.75 -9.63
CA ARG A 876 -28.43 -7.30 -8.33
C ARG A 876 -29.96 -7.41 -8.25
N GLN A 877 -30.67 -7.03 -9.30
CA GLN A 877 -32.14 -7.20 -9.36
C GLN A 877 -32.57 -8.66 -9.34
N ALA A 878 -31.83 -9.55 -10.01
CA ALA A 878 -32.15 -10.97 -10.01
C ALA A 878 -31.86 -11.62 -8.65
N LEU A 879 -30.94 -11.07 -7.88
CA LEU A 879 -30.66 -11.46 -6.51
C LEU A 879 -31.72 -10.90 -5.52
N ALA A 880 -32.36 -9.78 -5.83
CA ALA A 880 -33.29 -9.09 -4.93
C ALA A 880 -34.53 -9.89 -4.46
N PRO A 881 -35.27 -10.64 -5.31
CA PRO A 881 -36.38 -11.49 -4.87
C PRO A 881 -35.96 -12.60 -3.88
N ALA A 882 -34.68 -12.99 -3.88
CA ALA A 882 -34.15 -13.96 -2.92
C ALA A 882 -34.09 -13.40 -1.48
N ALA A 883 -34.08 -12.08 -1.30
CA ALA A 883 -34.05 -11.43 0.01
C ALA A 883 -35.43 -11.33 0.73
N GLY A 884 -36.56 -11.52 0.02
CA GLY A 884 -37.91 -11.20 0.55
C GLY A 884 -38.91 -12.35 0.79
N GLU A 885 -38.64 -13.56 0.32
CA GLU A 885 -39.58 -14.71 0.39
C GLU A 885 -39.23 -15.62 1.57
N LYS A 886 -40.22 -16.04 2.37
CA LYS A 886 -40.00 -16.62 3.71
C LYS A 886 -39.70 -18.14 3.76
N ASP A 887 -39.76 -18.84 2.62
CA ASP A 887 -39.91 -20.31 2.60
C ASP A 887 -38.71 -21.11 2.06
N ILE A 888 -37.53 -20.50 1.91
CA ILE A 888 -36.26 -21.22 1.74
C ILE A 888 -35.49 -21.11 3.07
N PRO A 889 -34.53 -21.99 3.43
CA PRO A 889 -33.57 -21.72 4.52
C PRO A 889 -32.69 -20.49 4.17
N ARG A 890 -33.31 -19.30 4.21
CA ARG A 890 -32.92 -18.11 3.42
C ARG A 890 -32.05 -17.13 4.16
N ALA A 891 -32.21 -17.00 5.49
CA ALA A 891 -31.26 -16.26 6.30
C ALA A 891 -29.85 -16.84 6.11
N PHE A 892 -29.74 -18.17 6.06
CA PHE A 892 -28.45 -18.84 5.89
C PHE A 892 -27.85 -18.63 4.49
N ALA A 893 -28.57 -18.92 3.39
CA ALA A 893 -27.96 -18.77 2.06
C ALA A 893 -27.72 -17.29 1.70
N TRP A 894 -28.63 -16.39 2.07
CA TRP A 894 -28.51 -14.98 1.72
C TRP A 894 -27.45 -14.27 2.56
N ASP A 895 -27.43 -14.40 3.89
CA ASP A 895 -26.37 -13.79 4.73
C ASP A 895 -24.99 -14.25 4.27
N HIS A 896 -24.85 -15.44 3.70
CA HIS A 896 -23.57 -16.01 3.31
C HIS A 896 -23.15 -15.78 1.85
N ILE A 897 -24.10 -15.73 0.91
CA ILE A 897 -23.86 -15.12 -0.41
C ILE A 897 -23.51 -13.67 -0.17
N TRP A 898 -24.25 -13.00 0.69
CA TRP A 898 -24.10 -11.59 0.99
C TRP A 898 -22.88 -11.28 1.87
N ASP A 899 -22.38 -12.16 2.72
CA ASP A 899 -21.09 -11.92 3.41
C ASP A 899 -19.96 -12.06 2.39
N ALA A 900 -20.01 -13.08 1.53
CA ALA A 900 -18.96 -13.30 0.54
C ALA A 900 -19.02 -12.34 -0.68
N PHE A 901 -20.21 -11.91 -1.09
CA PHE A 901 -20.43 -10.84 -2.07
C PHE A 901 -20.42 -9.46 -1.40
N GLY A 902 -20.77 -9.35 -0.14
CA GLY A 902 -20.64 -8.14 0.68
C GLY A 902 -19.18 -7.81 0.79
N ASP A 903 -18.36 -8.70 1.34
CA ASP A 903 -16.91 -8.49 1.53
C ASP A 903 -16.11 -8.24 0.24
N VAL A 904 -16.63 -8.61 -0.93
CA VAL A 904 -15.91 -8.52 -2.22
C VAL A 904 -16.59 -7.56 -3.24
N VAL A 905 -17.91 -7.63 -3.37
CA VAL A 905 -18.72 -6.90 -4.37
C VAL A 905 -19.42 -5.67 -3.79
N ASN A 906 -19.73 -5.65 -2.49
CA ASN A 906 -20.48 -4.57 -1.83
C ASN A 906 -19.77 -3.98 -0.61
N ASN A 907 -18.49 -4.30 -0.40
CA ASN A 907 -17.62 -3.75 0.63
C ASN A 907 -16.65 -2.83 -0.09
N PRO A 908 -16.99 -1.53 -0.19
CA PRO A 908 -16.11 -0.55 -0.74
C PRO A 908 -14.72 -0.64 -0.12
N ASN A 909 -14.54 -0.98 1.17
CA ASN A 909 -13.20 -1.02 1.79
C ASN A 909 -12.19 -1.89 1.03
N PHE A 910 -12.62 -2.95 0.35
CA PHE A 910 -11.72 -3.78 -0.44
C PHE A 910 -11.12 -3.01 -1.63
N LEU A 911 -11.95 -2.27 -2.38
CA LEU A 911 -11.52 -1.46 -3.53
C LEU A 911 -11.12 -0.03 -3.10
N ASN A 912 -11.92 0.65 -2.29
CA ASN A 912 -11.77 2.01 -1.77
C ASN A 912 -10.47 2.23 -0.96
N ALA A 913 -10.10 1.35 -0.01
CA ALA A 913 -8.85 1.53 0.72
C ALA A 913 -7.60 1.47 -0.19
N ARG A 914 -7.73 0.81 -1.35
CA ARG A 914 -6.65 0.55 -2.31
C ARG A 914 -6.65 1.55 -3.47
N LEU A 915 -7.83 1.89 -3.96
CA LEU A 915 -8.07 2.88 -4.99
C LEU A 915 -8.01 4.31 -4.45
N GLY A 916 -8.27 4.54 -3.15
CA GLY A 916 -8.12 5.86 -2.51
C GLY A 916 -6.68 6.40 -2.55
N GLN A 917 -5.67 5.52 -2.62
CA GLN A 917 -4.28 5.90 -2.85
C GLN A 917 -4.01 6.34 -4.31
N ILE A 918 -4.84 5.89 -5.25
CA ILE A 918 -4.76 6.20 -6.69
C ILE A 918 -5.64 7.42 -7.01
N PHE A 919 -6.75 7.59 -6.27
CA PHE A 919 -7.79 8.59 -6.50
C PHE A 919 -8.06 9.48 -5.28
N GLY A 920 -7.04 9.93 -4.54
CA GLY A 920 -7.24 10.94 -3.48
C GLY A 920 -7.94 12.22 -4.00
N ASP A 921 -7.84 12.44 -5.31
CA ASP A 921 -8.55 13.41 -6.13
C ASP A 921 -10.09 13.16 -6.18
N LEU A 922 -10.54 11.91 -6.32
CA LEU A 922 -11.97 11.53 -6.35
C LEU A 922 -12.67 11.79 -5.01
N ASP A 923 -12.00 11.49 -3.90
CA ASP A 923 -12.51 11.85 -2.57
C ASP A 923 -12.66 13.37 -2.42
N ALA A 924 -11.69 14.15 -2.93
CA ALA A 924 -11.79 15.61 -2.93
C ALA A 924 -12.98 16.12 -3.77
N VAL A 925 -13.34 15.43 -4.85
CA VAL A 925 -14.55 15.76 -5.64
C VAL A 925 -15.83 15.34 -4.96
N LEU A 926 -15.87 14.17 -4.34
CA LEU A 926 -17.03 13.75 -3.56
C LEU A 926 -17.26 14.71 -2.37
N VAL A 927 -16.18 15.17 -1.73
CA VAL A 927 -16.21 16.23 -0.70
C VAL A 927 -16.66 17.56 -1.31
N HIS A 928 -16.16 17.96 -2.47
CA HIS A 928 -16.58 19.20 -3.13
C HIS A 928 -18.06 19.17 -3.53
N ILE A 929 -18.55 18.03 -4.02
CA ILE A 929 -19.97 17.79 -4.29
C ILE A 929 -20.77 17.93 -3.00
N ASP A 930 -20.32 17.33 -1.90
CA ASP A 930 -21.01 17.44 -0.61
C ASP A 930 -20.98 18.88 -0.07
N GLU A 931 -19.88 19.61 -0.16
CA GLU A 931 -19.80 21.02 0.24
C GLU A 931 -20.75 21.90 -0.61
N ALA A 932 -20.78 21.68 -1.93
CA ALA A 932 -21.71 22.36 -2.84
C ALA A 932 -23.17 21.97 -2.56
N TRP A 933 -23.41 20.73 -2.16
CA TRP A 933 -24.73 20.21 -1.78
C TRP A 933 -25.17 20.75 -0.42
N ALA A 934 -24.33 20.73 0.60
CA ALA A 934 -24.55 21.33 1.91
C ALA A 934 -24.83 22.83 1.77
N ALA A 935 -24.13 23.53 0.86
CA ALA A 935 -24.40 24.94 0.57
C ALA A 935 -25.75 25.18 -0.15
N LYS A 936 -26.17 24.28 -1.05
CA LYS A 936 -27.47 24.37 -1.77
C LYS A 936 -28.65 23.92 -0.90
N PHE A 937 -28.52 22.82 -0.16
CA PHE A 937 -29.55 22.27 0.73
C PHE A 937 -29.65 23.04 2.05
N GLY A 938 -28.53 23.53 2.61
CA GLY A 938 -28.56 24.44 3.77
C GLY A 938 -29.35 25.72 3.49
N LYS A 939 -29.38 26.17 2.23
CA LYS A 939 -30.23 27.28 1.77
C LYS A 939 -31.70 26.87 1.54
N LEU A 940 -31.96 25.65 1.07
CA LEU A 940 -33.32 25.14 0.80
C LEU A 940 -34.07 24.67 2.05
N LEU A 941 -33.36 24.17 3.06
CA LEU A 941 -33.94 23.62 4.30
C LEU A 941 -34.19 24.69 5.38
N GLY A 942 -33.88 25.96 5.11
CA GLY A 942 -34.21 27.09 6.00
C GLY A 942 -33.57 27.07 7.39
N LYS A 943 -32.72 26.09 7.70
CA LYS A 943 -31.96 26.03 8.95
C LYS A 943 -30.53 26.43 8.66
N LYS A 944 -30.05 27.46 9.36
CA LYS A 944 -28.62 27.77 9.49
C LYS A 944 -27.93 26.53 10.05
N VAL A 945 -27.40 25.67 9.19
CA VAL A 945 -26.37 24.72 9.59
C VAL A 945 -25.16 25.58 9.92
N LYS A 946 -24.95 25.84 11.21
CA LYS A 946 -23.66 26.38 11.65
C LYS A 946 -22.64 25.26 11.44
N PRO A 947 -21.49 25.53 10.81
CA PRO A 947 -20.40 24.57 10.81
C PRO A 947 -19.87 24.48 12.24
N GLU A 948 -19.91 23.27 12.82
CA GLU A 948 -19.14 22.87 14.02
C GLU A 948 -18.03 21.92 13.59
#